data_AF-A0A3R7AW86-F1
#
_entry.id   AF-A0A3R7AW86-F1
#
_cell.length_a   1.000
_cell.length_b   1.000
_cell.length_c   1.000
_cell.angle_alpha   90.00
_cell.angle_beta   90.00
_cell.angle_gamma   90.00
#
_symmetry.space_group_name_H-M   'P 1'
#
loop_
_entity.id
_entity.type
_entity.pdbx_description
1 polymer ?
#
loop_
_entity_poly.entity_id
_entity_poly.type
_entity_poly.pdbx_seq_one_letter_code
_entity_poly.pdbx_strand_id
1 'polypeptide(L)'
;MKKTQKTRVHSVLDSVTALQKKRKHVYFFLIALSIIFSVVGILLIKNYLGYASFAGEGGNVYELDIYFEQDATYWAGLYGVALRFDGWNVPWSKVVYGNSIDLGVFLFDCMQVNLDHELYASLVNASEIDWSTIQGASPEDINAFLNLSDTDVYSALNMFTSEINVSIGNTSLIINATFTNVYNQTNATVYDVGLLKDGNGTLVFVSHITDNATFCYYGGICNYQMLLPIRNGTNETYHFFTDPYDQCLPGEIPVPLEYTFVNGTVSNTDGMNMSGVLVVIGNYATYTDSTGFYNFTLPIGDYHVFAVADGYKTYHNVLNLTTPNVTTVHNILLSIQLTGKNDNPGKKSEDTPKEKPQQPQIEQPSVIREIGFIISIAEINRKIKQGNFIQEFISFVSVVEYPLDLYFTISGPVAEIIQLDEKHFTIEKALKKTLTMTIFGKGEPRVLTGFLNITGTFQHEIPITIEIIDKDMLPVEALLIDVQPLKNKVLEQEQFRFKTNLKNLLIDEQYPVTIHYSIQNLNGSTTYWTAEENIYLLTSASIIKSVKLPKEMKPGEYVLRVTAYYLDLSTSDSAVFIVERPFYQYKIFGIPLWIYGLFLVVLIGLWILWKNLKKAMDHGKKYRMVLDYSEIPKDGPRGLYVGNIAETKRKTYFDMDNLKTHTIIAGSTGSGKSFTAQVIAEEALDKNVAVIIFDPTAQWTGMLRKCQDRSIIKTYGQFDMQQKDIKAFSGSLKMVTNAYEEINIAKYTKPGEIQIFVMNNLEPEDIEIFVSNTVREIFKEKLTESKELKLLLVYDEVHRLLPKFGGTGIGFLQIERAIREFRKWGVGLLLISHVLNDFVEQIQANINTQVQMKTRDESDLERIRMKYGQNIFRSMVKTKVGTGLVENSDYNKGEPYFVDFRPIKHSLTRLSEEEIKKYHNYQLKVDQISYEIEQLEELKHDVFNLNLTLKLLTKKLKEGNFYVVDIYLDEISAELEKAWQSLRKKPKKLEIKLIDKKEIENEIKKARAERETATAKLEKSKQPKIEDAFAKEVSLDKALNMDNGATILSLQELLDVLKGITPLVFKKHVNEEKNDLANWVKRNLQNEELAKKLEPCKASADMIKVLEDYKATVSYFKDEKKK
;
A
#
# COMPACT_ATOMS: atom_id res chain seq x y z
N MET A 1 -83.08 14.56 38.22
CA MET A 1 -81.86 13.84 38.67
C MET A 1 -81.20 12.91 37.63
N LYS A 2 -81.77 12.64 36.44
CA LYS A 2 -81.14 11.70 35.46
C LYS A 2 -80.13 12.30 34.46
N LYS A 3 -79.95 13.63 34.41
CA LYS A 3 -79.00 14.29 33.47
C LYS A 3 -77.59 14.46 34.04
N THR A 4 -77.43 14.49 35.37
CA THR A 4 -76.15 14.72 36.05
C THR A 4 -75.29 13.46 36.23
N GLN A 5 -75.86 12.27 36.00
CA GLN A 5 -75.17 11.00 36.19
C GLN A 5 -74.42 10.52 34.92
N LYS A 6 -74.80 11.01 33.72
CA LYS A 6 -74.19 10.60 32.45
C LYS A 6 -72.84 11.29 32.17
N THR A 7 -72.65 12.52 32.66
CA THR A 7 -71.42 13.30 32.47
C THR A 7 -70.25 12.78 33.30
N ARG A 8 -70.53 12.17 34.46
CA ARG A 8 -69.49 11.63 35.36
C ARG A 8 -68.87 10.32 34.87
N VAL A 9 -69.56 9.60 33.97
CA VAL A 9 -69.06 8.34 33.38
C VAL A 9 -68.09 8.61 32.23
N HIS A 10 -68.23 9.71 31.49
CA HIS A 10 -67.29 10.09 30.41
C HIS A 10 -65.93 10.57 30.94
N SER A 11 -65.87 11.32 32.04
CA SER A 11 -64.58 11.78 32.59
C SER A 11 -63.73 10.63 33.14
N VAL A 12 -64.37 9.55 33.59
CA VAL A 12 -63.67 8.34 34.05
C VAL A 12 -63.14 7.56 32.84
N LEU A 13 -63.89 7.49 31.74
CA LEU A 13 -63.43 6.83 30.52
C LEU A 13 -62.18 7.50 29.92
N ASP A 14 -62.13 8.85 29.91
CA ASP A 14 -60.97 9.62 29.42
C ASP A 14 -59.71 9.38 30.28
N SER A 15 -59.89 9.24 31.59
CA SER A 15 -58.79 8.94 32.52
C SER A 15 -58.23 7.50 32.35
N VAL A 16 -59.07 6.54 31.95
CA VAL A 16 -58.67 5.16 31.65
C VAL A 16 -57.88 5.09 30.34
N THR A 17 -58.23 5.88 29.31
CA THR A 17 -57.45 6.01 28.07
C THR A 17 -56.11 6.72 28.25
N ALA A 18 -56.00 7.69 29.16
CA ALA A 18 -54.72 8.31 29.51
C ALA A 18 -53.78 7.32 30.24
N LEU A 19 -54.33 6.43 31.07
CA LEU A 19 -53.60 5.33 31.70
C LEU A 19 -53.13 4.28 30.67
N GLN A 20 -53.93 3.97 29.64
CA GLN A 20 -53.49 3.13 28.52
C GLN A 20 -52.33 3.77 27.72
N LYS A 21 -52.32 5.11 27.55
CA LYS A 21 -51.23 5.85 26.89
C LYS A 21 -49.92 5.83 27.70
N LYS A 22 -50.01 5.88 29.04
CA LYS A 22 -48.87 5.66 29.95
C LYS A 22 -48.30 4.24 29.86
N ARG A 23 -49.16 3.20 29.83
CA ARG A 23 -48.70 1.80 29.64
C ARG A 23 -47.94 1.60 28.32
N LYS A 24 -48.35 2.25 27.23
CA LYS A 24 -47.66 2.19 25.93
C LYS A 24 -46.26 2.81 25.94
N HIS A 25 -46.04 3.86 26.73
CA HIS A 25 -44.70 4.45 26.94
C HIS A 25 -43.83 3.54 27.81
N VAL A 26 -44.42 2.81 28.76
CA VAL A 26 -43.71 1.80 29.55
C VAL A 26 -43.30 0.61 28.67
N TYR A 27 -44.17 0.13 27.77
CA TYR A 27 -43.81 -0.90 26.77
C TYR A 27 -42.70 -0.42 25.82
N PHE A 28 -42.74 0.84 25.36
CA PHE A 28 -41.69 1.43 24.52
C PHE A 28 -40.36 1.55 25.28
N PHE A 29 -40.41 1.92 26.55
CA PHE A 29 -39.26 2.00 27.44
C PHE A 29 -38.66 0.61 27.72
N LEU A 30 -39.47 -0.41 27.98
CA LEU A 30 -39.00 -1.79 28.22
C LEU A 30 -38.45 -2.45 26.96
N ILE A 31 -39.02 -2.16 25.78
CA ILE A 31 -38.49 -2.64 24.50
C ILE A 31 -37.16 -1.93 24.17
N ALA A 32 -37.05 -0.62 24.39
CA ALA A 32 -35.79 0.10 24.25
C ALA A 32 -34.73 -0.43 25.22
N LEU A 33 -35.12 -0.73 26.47
CA LEU A 33 -34.24 -1.32 27.47
C LEU A 33 -33.78 -2.74 27.05
N SER A 34 -34.67 -3.57 26.52
CA SER A 34 -34.35 -4.91 25.99
C SER A 34 -33.44 -4.87 24.77
N ILE A 35 -33.56 -3.84 23.91
CA ILE A 35 -32.67 -3.62 22.76
C ILE A 35 -31.30 -3.14 23.25
N ILE A 36 -31.26 -2.25 24.25
CA ILE A 36 -30.01 -1.83 24.90
C ILE A 36 -29.32 -3.02 25.56
N PHE A 37 -30.03 -3.85 26.33
CA PHE A 37 -29.44 -5.06 26.94
C PHE A 37 -29.00 -6.09 25.91
N SER A 38 -29.70 -6.25 24.79
CA SER A 38 -29.30 -7.17 23.72
C SER A 38 -28.07 -6.66 22.94
N VAL A 39 -27.99 -5.35 22.67
CA VAL A 39 -26.82 -4.70 22.06
C VAL A 39 -25.62 -4.74 23.00
N VAL A 40 -25.82 -4.44 24.28
CA VAL A 40 -24.78 -4.51 25.32
C VAL A 40 -24.34 -5.96 25.56
N GLY A 41 -25.25 -6.93 25.54
CA GLY A 41 -24.93 -8.35 25.66
C GLY A 41 -24.14 -8.89 24.47
N ILE A 42 -24.46 -8.48 23.24
CA ILE A 42 -23.70 -8.85 22.03
C ILE A 42 -22.32 -8.18 22.03
N LEU A 43 -22.21 -6.94 22.51
CA LEU A 43 -20.93 -6.24 22.65
C LEU A 43 -20.05 -6.82 23.77
N LEU A 44 -20.64 -7.25 24.88
CA LEU A 44 -19.92 -7.92 25.96
C LEU A 44 -19.46 -9.32 25.54
N ILE A 45 -20.29 -10.10 24.84
CA ILE A 45 -19.91 -11.44 24.33
C ILE A 45 -18.81 -11.33 23.25
N LYS A 46 -18.77 -10.26 22.47
CA LYS A 46 -17.70 -9.98 21.50
C LYS A 46 -16.34 -9.75 22.17
N ASN A 47 -16.31 -9.29 23.42
CA ASN A 47 -15.09 -8.86 24.08
C ASN A 47 -14.42 -9.93 24.97
N TYR A 48 -14.99 -11.12 25.14
CA TYR A 48 -14.46 -12.06 26.15
C TYR A 48 -13.96 -13.44 25.69
N LEU A 49 -14.12 -13.88 24.43
CA LEU A 49 -13.45 -15.11 23.95
C LEU A 49 -13.17 -15.02 22.45
N GLY A 50 -11.91 -14.79 22.07
CA GLY A 50 -11.47 -15.00 20.69
C GLY A 50 -11.60 -16.48 20.30
N TYR A 51 -11.87 -16.76 19.02
CA TYR A 51 -11.87 -18.12 18.48
C TYR A 51 -10.77 -18.25 17.43
N ALA A 52 -9.82 -19.16 17.67
CA ALA A 52 -8.92 -19.69 16.66
C ALA A 52 -9.34 -21.14 16.35
N SER A 53 -9.52 -21.48 15.08
CA SER A 53 -9.88 -22.85 14.67
C SER A 53 -8.83 -23.41 13.74
N PHE A 54 -8.32 -24.59 14.08
CA PHE A 54 -7.38 -25.36 13.28
C PHE A 54 -8.02 -26.70 12.92
N ALA A 55 -8.01 -27.09 11.64
CA ALA A 55 -8.60 -28.34 11.17
C ALA A 55 -7.51 -29.40 11.02
N GLY A 56 -7.41 -30.31 11.99
CA GLY A 56 -6.47 -31.42 11.98
C GLY A 56 -7.06 -32.70 11.37
N GLU A 57 -6.23 -33.43 10.62
CA GLU A 57 -6.49 -34.82 10.21
C GLU A 57 -6.16 -35.80 11.34
N GLY A 58 -6.94 -36.88 11.47
CA GLY A 58 -6.75 -37.89 12.52
C GLY A 58 -5.44 -38.67 12.38
N GLY A 59 -4.67 -38.77 13.48
CA GLY A 59 -3.39 -39.50 13.54
C GLY A 59 -2.15 -38.60 13.70
N ASN A 60 -2.31 -37.28 13.63
CA ASN A 60 -1.22 -36.31 13.78
C ASN A 60 -1.41 -35.44 15.03
N VAL A 61 -0.31 -34.96 15.60
CA VAL A 61 -0.29 -33.95 16.67
C VAL A 61 -0.12 -32.59 16.03
N TYR A 62 -0.94 -31.61 16.44
CA TYR A 62 -0.91 -30.24 15.93
C TYR A 62 -0.69 -29.26 17.07
N GLU A 63 0.07 -28.20 16.80
CA GLU A 63 0.31 -27.09 17.70
C GLU A 63 -0.32 -25.83 17.10
N LEU A 64 -1.01 -25.04 17.94
CA LEU A 64 -1.74 -23.83 17.54
C LEU A 64 -1.27 -22.66 18.39
N ASP A 65 -0.47 -21.78 17.78
CA ASP A 65 0.05 -20.59 18.44
C ASP A 65 -0.93 -19.41 18.27
N ILE A 66 -1.36 -18.84 19.40
CA ILE A 66 -2.28 -17.69 19.45
C ILE A 66 -1.53 -16.52 20.10
N TYR A 67 -1.35 -15.45 19.34
CA TYR A 67 -0.65 -14.25 19.81
C TYR A 67 -1.65 -13.14 20.20
N PHE A 68 -1.36 -12.46 21.31
CA PHE A 68 -2.06 -11.26 21.78
C PHE A 68 -1.07 -10.10 21.81
N GLU A 69 -1.32 -9.06 21.02
CA GLU A 69 -0.45 -7.87 20.90
C GLU A 69 -1.11 -6.68 21.60
N GLN A 70 -0.34 -5.97 22.43
CA GLN A 70 -0.78 -4.78 23.17
C GLN A 70 0.32 -3.70 23.11
N ASP A 71 -0.08 -2.42 23.05
CA ASP A 71 0.86 -1.28 22.98
C ASP A 71 1.78 -1.24 24.21
N ALA A 72 3.09 -1.16 24.02
CA ALA A 72 4.07 -1.22 25.10
C ALA A 72 4.23 0.13 25.82
N THR A 73 3.20 0.61 26.52
CA THR A 73 3.19 1.97 27.10
C THR A 73 4.17 2.19 28.25
N TYR A 74 4.67 1.13 28.86
CA TYR A 74 5.64 1.17 29.98
C TYR A 74 7.09 0.94 29.55
N TRP A 75 7.33 0.75 28.24
CA TRP A 75 8.63 0.41 27.70
C TRP A 75 8.94 1.26 26.46
N ALA A 76 10.16 1.77 26.38
CA ALA A 76 10.72 2.37 25.18
C ALA A 76 11.78 1.47 24.58
N GLY A 77 11.74 1.30 23.27
CA GLY A 77 12.85 0.71 22.53
C GLY A 77 13.87 1.75 22.13
N LEU A 78 15.13 1.36 22.14
CA LEU A 78 16.23 2.13 21.59
C LEU A 78 17.07 1.20 20.72
N TYR A 79 17.51 1.67 19.57
CA TYR A 79 18.46 0.92 18.72
C TYR A 79 19.41 1.90 18.06
N GLY A 80 20.60 1.43 17.69
CA GLY A 80 21.50 2.22 16.87
C GLY A 80 22.93 1.76 16.97
N VAL A 81 23.84 2.73 16.98
CA VAL A 81 25.28 2.45 16.97
C VAL A 81 25.93 3.08 18.20
N ALA A 82 26.76 2.33 18.92
CA ALA A 82 27.62 2.81 19.99
C ALA A 82 29.08 2.60 19.60
N LEU A 83 29.90 3.65 19.61
CA LEU A 83 31.26 3.61 19.04
C LEU A 83 32.26 4.37 19.90
N ARG A 84 33.53 3.99 19.74
CA ARG A 84 34.65 4.77 20.24
C ARG A 84 34.95 5.96 19.32
N PHE A 85 35.15 7.14 19.90
CA PHE A 85 35.64 8.32 19.22
C PHE A 85 36.62 9.06 20.13
N ASP A 86 37.91 9.02 19.78
CA ASP A 86 38.96 9.67 20.56
C ASP A 86 38.73 11.19 20.64
N GLY A 87 38.72 11.74 21.86
CA GLY A 87 38.44 13.14 22.17
C GLY A 87 36.97 13.46 22.45
N TRP A 88 36.06 12.48 22.46
CA TRP A 88 34.64 12.70 22.78
C TRP A 88 34.37 12.73 24.29
N ASN A 89 34.35 13.93 24.88
CA ASN A 89 34.14 14.13 26.31
C ASN A 89 32.73 14.64 26.69
N VAL A 90 31.76 14.54 25.77
CA VAL A 90 30.40 15.05 25.99
C VAL A 90 29.50 13.90 26.51
N PRO A 91 28.88 14.05 27.70
CA PRO A 91 27.98 13.03 28.23
C PRO A 91 26.71 12.91 27.39
N TRP A 92 26.26 11.69 27.14
CA TRP A 92 25.03 11.43 26.40
C TRP A 92 23.82 11.41 27.30
N SER A 93 22.76 12.11 26.88
CA SER A 93 21.43 11.97 27.46
C SER A 93 20.37 11.99 26.36
N LYS A 94 19.29 11.24 26.53
CA LYS A 94 18.18 11.18 25.58
C LYS A 94 16.84 11.00 26.29
N VAL A 95 15.87 11.78 25.86
CA VAL A 95 14.46 11.61 26.25
C VAL A 95 13.87 10.46 25.45
N VAL A 96 13.28 9.49 26.14
CA VAL A 96 12.63 8.32 25.54
C VAL A 96 11.13 8.35 25.83
N TYR A 97 10.34 7.74 24.94
CA TYR A 97 8.87 7.78 24.99
C TYR A 97 8.29 6.36 25.04
N GLY A 98 7.31 6.14 25.92
CA GLY A 98 6.60 4.87 25.96
C GLY A 98 5.90 4.59 24.62
N ASN A 99 5.85 3.32 24.21
CA ASN A 99 5.31 2.92 22.91
C ASN A 99 6.06 3.53 21.68
N SER A 100 7.31 3.97 21.85
CA SER A 100 8.20 4.34 20.75
C SER A 100 9.43 3.45 20.71
N ILE A 101 10.04 3.40 19.52
CA ILE A 101 11.35 2.80 19.30
C ILE A 101 12.20 3.86 18.61
N ASP A 102 13.16 4.41 19.33
CA ASP A 102 13.93 5.57 18.90
C ASP A 102 15.35 5.18 18.46
N LEU A 103 15.91 5.95 17.53
CA LEU A 103 17.29 5.82 17.08
C LEU A 103 18.25 6.48 18.08
N GLY A 104 19.13 5.73 18.73
CA GLY A 104 20.18 6.27 19.62
C GLY A 104 21.56 6.03 19.03
N VAL A 105 22.32 7.10 18.77
CA VAL A 105 23.71 6.96 18.38
C VAL A 105 24.62 7.61 19.42
N PHE A 106 25.56 6.83 19.94
CA PHE A 106 26.41 7.24 21.05
C PHE A 106 27.89 7.08 20.70
N LEU A 107 28.66 8.11 21.01
CA LEU A 107 30.11 8.17 20.83
C LEU A 107 30.78 8.24 22.20
N PHE A 108 31.86 7.49 22.42
CA PHE A 108 32.54 7.45 23.71
C PHE A 108 34.04 7.61 23.54
N ASP A 109 34.67 8.40 24.41
CA ASP A 109 36.13 8.61 24.38
C ASP A 109 36.90 7.30 24.59
N CYS A 110 36.37 6.45 25.46
CA CYS A 110 37.05 5.25 25.91
C CYS A 110 36.19 3.99 25.78
N MET A 111 36.72 3.05 25.00
CA MET A 111 36.36 1.64 24.89
C MET A 111 37.69 0.88 24.69
N GLN A 112 38.06 0.03 25.65
CA GLN A 112 39.38 -0.63 25.67
C GLN A 112 39.53 -1.74 24.62
N VAL A 113 40.57 -1.67 23.78
CA VAL A 113 40.75 -2.61 22.66
C VAL A 113 40.92 -4.07 23.14
N ASN A 114 40.26 -5.02 22.47
CA ASN A 114 40.24 -6.46 22.75
C ASN A 114 39.46 -6.89 24.01
N LEU A 115 38.52 -6.07 24.48
CA LEU A 115 37.50 -6.45 25.45
C LEU A 115 36.12 -6.36 24.79
N ASP A 116 35.17 -7.17 25.27
CA ASP A 116 33.77 -6.98 24.92
C ASP A 116 33.30 -5.65 25.55
N HIS A 117 32.46 -4.91 24.82
CA HIS A 117 32.01 -3.59 25.24
C HIS A 117 30.54 -3.58 25.59
N GLU A 118 30.19 -2.88 26.66
CA GLU A 118 28.81 -2.67 27.05
C GLU A 118 28.38 -1.20 27.00
N LEU A 119 27.11 -1.01 26.63
CA LEU A 119 26.41 0.27 26.74
C LEU A 119 25.53 0.25 27.98
N TYR A 120 25.76 1.19 28.88
CA TYR A 120 24.98 1.38 30.08
C TYR A 120 24.02 2.58 29.93
N ALA A 121 22.85 2.47 30.54
CA ALA A 121 21.86 3.54 30.63
C ALA A 121 21.27 3.67 32.03
N SER A 122 21.13 4.90 32.54
CA SER A 122 20.46 5.17 33.83
C SER A 122 19.74 6.53 33.81
N LEU A 123 18.83 6.76 34.75
CA LEU A 123 18.14 8.06 34.91
C LEU A 123 19.02 9.14 35.54
N VAL A 124 20.21 8.76 36.02
CA VAL A 124 21.21 9.65 36.60
C VAL A 124 22.52 9.54 35.84
N ASN A 125 23.41 10.51 35.99
CA ASN A 125 24.72 10.48 35.34
C ASN A 125 25.64 9.38 35.92
N ALA A 126 26.63 8.95 35.14
CA ALA A 126 27.64 7.97 35.56
C ALA A 126 28.37 8.35 36.87
N SER A 127 28.54 9.65 37.14
CA SER A 127 29.17 10.16 38.37
C SER A 127 28.31 10.02 39.63
N GLU A 128 27.01 9.81 39.47
CA GLU A 128 26.04 9.65 40.57
C GLU A 128 25.80 8.17 40.90
N ILE A 129 26.32 7.26 40.08
CA ILE A 129 26.23 5.81 40.27
C ILE A 129 27.46 5.33 41.05
N ASP A 130 27.23 4.58 42.13
CA ASP A 130 28.32 3.93 42.85
C ASP A 130 28.69 2.59 42.20
N TRP A 131 29.59 2.66 41.23
CA TRP A 131 30.10 1.50 40.48
C TRP A 131 30.83 0.47 41.35
N SER A 132 31.35 0.87 42.52
CA SER A 132 32.04 -0.04 43.42
C SER A 132 31.09 -0.99 44.16
N THR A 133 29.79 -0.65 44.22
CA THR A 133 28.74 -1.44 44.87
C THR A 133 27.71 -1.98 43.88
N ILE A 134 28.03 -1.95 42.58
CA ILE A 134 27.13 -2.44 41.52
C ILE A 134 26.85 -3.93 41.68
N GLN A 135 25.59 -4.31 41.52
CA GLN A 135 25.11 -5.69 41.62
C GLN A 135 23.93 -5.92 40.66
N GLY A 136 23.54 -7.18 40.45
CA GLY A 136 22.34 -7.51 39.68
C GLY A 136 21.07 -6.94 40.31
N ALA A 137 20.22 -6.32 39.50
CA ALA A 137 18.88 -5.90 39.91
C ALA A 137 17.85 -7.00 39.59
N SER A 138 16.83 -7.09 40.44
CA SER A 138 15.73 -8.03 40.26
C SER A 138 14.63 -7.39 39.39
N PRO A 139 13.87 -8.17 38.60
CA PRO A 139 12.72 -7.66 37.84
C PRO A 139 11.69 -6.96 38.75
N GLU A 140 11.58 -7.36 40.02
CA GLU A 140 10.75 -6.73 41.04
C GLU A 140 11.17 -5.28 41.34
N ASP A 141 12.47 -4.97 41.28
CA ASP A 141 12.97 -3.59 41.44
C ASP A 141 12.44 -2.69 40.31
N ILE A 142 12.29 -3.24 39.10
CA ILE A 142 11.71 -2.52 37.94
C ILE A 142 10.20 -2.37 38.09
N ASN A 143 9.49 -3.42 38.55
CA ASN A 143 8.05 -3.32 38.84
C ASN A 143 7.75 -2.26 39.91
N ALA A 144 8.58 -2.19 40.95
CA ALA A 144 8.49 -1.16 41.98
C ALA A 144 8.72 0.26 41.39
N PHE A 145 9.69 0.42 40.48
CA PHE A 145 9.93 1.68 39.78
C PHE A 145 8.74 2.09 38.87
N LEU A 146 8.11 1.12 38.20
CA LEU A 146 6.97 1.33 37.29
C LEU A 146 5.61 1.40 38.02
N ASN A 147 5.56 1.07 39.32
CA ASN A 147 4.35 0.92 40.11
C ASN A 147 3.37 -0.11 39.50
N LEU A 148 3.90 -1.26 39.07
CA LEU A 148 3.16 -2.37 38.48
C LEU A 148 3.05 -3.56 39.46
N SER A 149 1.95 -4.30 39.38
CA SER A 149 1.83 -5.59 40.08
C SER A 149 2.53 -6.70 39.30
N ASP A 150 3.00 -7.74 40.00
CA ASP A 150 3.67 -8.88 39.38
C ASP A 150 2.82 -9.61 38.32
N THR A 151 1.48 -9.53 38.44
CA THR A 151 0.53 -10.13 37.49
C THR A 151 0.17 -9.22 36.30
N ASP A 152 0.75 -8.03 36.20
CA ASP A 152 0.51 -7.12 35.08
C ASP A 152 1.19 -7.65 33.80
N VAL A 153 0.56 -7.42 32.64
CA VAL A 153 1.09 -7.86 31.34
C VAL A 153 2.42 -7.16 31.03
N TYR A 154 2.63 -5.94 31.52
CA TYR A 154 3.89 -5.20 31.35
C TYR A 154 4.94 -5.47 32.43
N SER A 155 4.65 -6.38 33.36
CA SER A 155 5.54 -6.74 34.47
C SER A 155 6.91 -7.18 33.96
N ALA A 156 7.97 -6.64 34.54
CA ALA A 156 9.35 -6.98 34.17
C ALA A 156 9.65 -8.48 34.43
N LEU A 157 8.92 -9.13 35.36
CA LEU A 157 9.00 -10.57 35.61
C LEU A 157 8.64 -11.42 34.39
N ASN A 158 7.77 -10.91 33.52
CA ASN A 158 7.36 -11.61 32.29
C ASN A 158 8.34 -11.35 31.14
N MET A 159 9.26 -10.38 31.27
CA MET A 159 10.16 -9.96 30.20
C MET A 159 11.61 -10.37 30.45
N PHE A 160 12.11 -10.23 31.68
CA PHE A 160 13.49 -10.50 32.07
C PHE A 160 13.63 -11.92 32.63
N THR A 161 13.45 -12.91 31.76
CA THR A 161 13.42 -14.34 32.11
C THR A 161 14.73 -15.08 31.88
N SER A 162 15.74 -14.40 31.33
CA SER A 162 17.06 -14.97 31.00
C SER A 162 18.14 -14.41 31.92
N GLU A 163 19.33 -14.99 31.86
CA GLU A 163 20.52 -14.46 32.54
C GLU A 163 21.64 -14.24 31.53
N ILE A 164 22.40 -13.17 31.74
CA ILE A 164 23.61 -12.85 30.97
C ILE A 164 24.78 -12.60 31.92
N ASN A 165 25.99 -12.70 31.39
CA ASN A 165 27.19 -12.31 32.11
C ASN A 165 27.63 -10.92 31.63
N VAL A 166 27.89 -10.00 32.56
CA VAL A 166 28.40 -8.66 32.28
C VAL A 166 29.71 -8.45 33.02
N SER A 167 30.70 -7.89 32.33
CA SER A 167 32.00 -7.59 32.91
C SER A 167 32.07 -6.10 33.25
N ILE A 168 32.39 -5.77 34.49
CA ILE A 168 32.59 -4.38 34.95
C ILE A 168 33.98 -4.32 35.59
N GLY A 169 34.94 -3.76 34.87
CA GLY A 169 36.35 -3.86 35.17
C GLY A 169 36.80 -5.32 35.27
N ASN A 170 37.30 -5.73 36.45
CA ASN A 170 37.73 -7.11 36.70
C ASN A 170 36.63 -8.00 37.32
N THR A 171 35.41 -7.48 37.48
CA THR A 171 34.31 -8.19 38.15
C THR A 171 33.32 -8.68 37.11
N SER A 172 32.99 -9.96 37.14
CA SER A 172 32.02 -10.59 36.24
C SER A 172 30.75 -10.93 37.04
N LEU A 173 29.60 -10.43 36.58
CA LEU A 173 28.30 -10.55 37.24
C LEU A 173 27.30 -11.29 36.36
N ILE A 174 26.63 -12.30 36.91
CA ILE A 174 25.47 -12.93 36.27
C ILE A 174 24.21 -12.15 36.70
N ILE A 175 23.47 -11.62 35.73
CA ILE A 175 22.34 -10.72 35.97
C ILE A 175 21.11 -11.12 35.16
N ASN A 176 19.92 -10.77 35.67
CA ASN A 176 18.67 -10.96 34.95
C ASN A 176 18.63 -10.10 33.69
N ALA A 177 18.16 -10.68 32.59
CA ALA A 177 18.19 -10.09 31.28
C ALA A 177 17.03 -10.54 30.38
N THR A 178 16.84 -9.81 29.29
CA THR A 178 15.95 -10.17 28.19
C THR A 178 16.66 -10.00 26.85
N PHE A 179 16.17 -10.66 25.81
CA PHE A 179 16.69 -10.51 24.45
C PHE A 179 15.66 -9.80 23.57
N THR A 180 16.11 -8.78 22.85
CA THR A 180 15.25 -8.02 21.94
C THR A 180 15.12 -8.72 20.58
N ASN A 181 14.04 -8.44 19.86
CA ASN A 181 13.76 -9.08 18.58
C ASN A 181 14.68 -8.56 17.45
N VAL A 182 15.00 -9.43 16.50
CA VAL A 182 15.86 -9.14 15.34
C VAL A 182 15.10 -9.42 14.04
N TYR A 183 15.21 -8.52 13.07
CA TYR A 183 14.49 -8.66 11.80
C TYR A 183 14.83 -9.98 11.10
N ASN A 184 13.78 -10.72 10.73
CA ASN A 184 13.87 -12.00 10.03
C ASN A 184 14.57 -13.12 10.84
N GLN A 185 14.66 -12.98 12.17
CA GLN A 185 15.14 -14.02 13.08
C GLN A 185 14.08 -14.33 14.14
N THR A 186 13.89 -15.61 14.44
CA THR A 186 13.02 -16.08 15.54
C THR A 186 13.90 -16.51 16.71
N ASN A 187 13.58 -16.09 17.93
CA ASN A 187 14.37 -16.34 19.16
C ASN A 187 15.81 -15.83 19.08
N ALA A 188 15.97 -14.57 18.66
CA ALA A 188 17.29 -13.94 18.57
C ALA A 188 17.93 -13.79 19.96
N THR A 189 19.22 -14.11 20.05
CA THR A 189 20.05 -13.93 21.26
C THR A 189 21.14 -12.88 21.04
N VAL A 190 20.97 -12.03 20.02
CA VAL A 190 22.03 -11.12 19.54
C VAL A 190 22.11 -9.87 20.39
N TYR A 191 20.97 -9.27 20.75
CA TYR A 191 20.92 -8.04 21.53
C TYR A 191 20.20 -8.28 22.84
N ASP A 192 20.96 -8.25 23.92
CA ASP A 192 20.51 -8.44 25.28
C ASP A 192 20.36 -7.12 26.04
N VAL A 193 19.51 -7.16 27.07
CA VAL A 193 19.32 -6.06 28.01
C VAL A 193 19.32 -6.63 29.41
N GLY A 194 20.32 -6.31 30.21
CA GLY A 194 20.50 -6.73 31.59
C GLY A 194 20.10 -5.68 32.61
N LEU A 195 19.83 -6.14 33.83
CA LEU A 195 19.40 -5.33 34.97
C LEU A 195 20.50 -5.24 36.04
N LEU A 196 20.94 -4.03 36.35
CA LEU A 196 21.89 -3.70 37.39
C LEU A 196 21.31 -2.66 38.36
N LYS A 197 21.85 -2.62 39.58
CA LYS A 197 21.63 -1.53 40.54
C LYS A 197 22.86 -1.29 41.39
N ASP A 198 23.04 -0.05 41.83
CA ASP A 198 24.05 0.28 42.84
C ASP A 198 23.56 -0.05 44.27
N GLY A 199 24.42 0.13 45.26
CA GLY A 199 24.08 -0.06 46.68
C GLY A 199 22.98 0.87 47.22
N ASN A 200 22.65 1.95 46.49
CA ASN A 200 21.60 2.91 46.84
C ASN A 200 20.25 2.59 46.17
N GLY A 201 20.20 1.58 45.29
CA GLY A 201 19.00 1.19 44.54
C GLY A 201 18.81 1.97 43.24
N THR A 202 19.83 2.69 42.76
CA THR A 202 19.82 3.35 41.45
C THR A 202 19.86 2.30 40.36
N LEU A 203 18.86 2.27 39.49
CA LEU A 203 18.76 1.29 38.40
C LEU A 203 19.70 1.65 37.24
N VAL A 204 20.39 0.64 36.71
CA VAL A 204 21.27 0.72 35.55
C VAL A 204 20.91 -0.41 34.58
N PHE A 205 20.72 -0.08 33.32
CA PHE A 205 20.43 -1.04 32.25
C PHE A 205 21.65 -1.20 31.38
N VAL A 206 21.96 -2.42 30.99
CA VAL A 206 23.19 -2.74 30.24
C VAL A 206 22.86 -3.55 29.00
N SER A 207 23.57 -3.31 27.89
CA SER A 207 23.46 -4.09 26.65
C SER A 207 24.84 -4.26 26.04
N HIS A 208 25.14 -5.46 25.54
CA HIS A 208 26.42 -5.69 24.86
C HIS A 208 26.42 -5.02 23.48
N ILE A 209 27.55 -4.39 23.16
CA ILE A 209 27.83 -3.80 21.86
C ILE A 209 28.49 -4.88 21.01
N THR A 210 27.85 -5.25 19.91
CA THR A 210 28.36 -6.28 19.01
C THR A 210 29.49 -5.74 18.13
N ASP A 211 30.61 -6.46 18.01
CA ASP A 211 31.73 -6.08 17.12
C ASP A 211 31.32 -5.95 15.64
N ASN A 212 30.41 -6.81 15.19
CA ASN A 212 29.88 -6.80 13.83
C ASN A 212 28.41 -6.38 13.86
N ALA A 213 28.13 -5.14 13.45
CA ALA A 213 26.77 -4.64 13.40
C ALA A 213 25.88 -5.52 12.49
N THR A 214 24.73 -5.97 13.01
CA THR A 214 23.78 -6.86 12.33
C THR A 214 22.39 -6.24 12.25
N PHE A 215 21.39 -6.98 11.74
CA PHE A 215 20.05 -6.45 11.56
C PHE A 215 19.38 -6.08 12.89
N CYS A 216 18.80 -4.89 12.96
CA CYS A 216 17.91 -4.45 14.04
C CYS A 216 16.50 -5.04 13.89
N TYR A 217 15.62 -4.74 14.84
CA TYR A 217 14.23 -5.22 14.90
C TYR A 217 13.40 -4.95 13.62
N TYR A 218 13.67 -3.85 12.88
CA TYR A 218 12.90 -3.43 11.70
C TYR A 218 13.67 -3.52 10.37
N GLY A 219 14.85 -4.16 10.36
CA GLY A 219 15.65 -4.40 9.15
C GLY A 219 16.69 -3.32 8.82
N GLY A 220 16.88 -2.32 9.69
CA GLY A 220 18.11 -1.49 9.72
C GLY A 220 19.30 -2.26 10.29
N ILE A 221 20.49 -1.66 10.38
CA ILE A 221 21.66 -2.30 11.02
C ILE A 221 22.11 -1.49 12.24
N CYS A 222 22.41 -2.19 13.31
CA CYS A 222 22.82 -1.64 14.61
C CYS A 222 23.86 -2.56 15.26
N ASN A 223 24.62 -2.02 16.20
CA ASN A 223 25.49 -2.82 17.06
C ASN A 223 24.97 -2.94 18.50
N TYR A 224 23.85 -2.30 18.83
CA TYR A 224 23.15 -2.51 20.09
C TYR A 224 21.63 -2.29 19.91
N GLN A 225 20.84 -2.91 20.80
CA GLN A 225 19.42 -2.59 21.01
C GLN A 225 19.11 -2.67 22.51
N MET A 226 18.34 -1.70 23.00
CA MET A 226 17.95 -1.62 24.40
C MET A 226 16.45 -1.45 24.57
N LEU A 227 15.95 -1.93 25.71
CA LEU A 227 14.59 -1.75 26.18
C LEU A 227 14.65 -1.03 27.53
N LEU A 228 14.04 0.14 27.62
CA LEU A 228 14.12 1.02 28.79
C LEU A 228 12.74 1.22 29.43
N PRO A 229 12.58 1.07 30.75
CA PRO A 229 11.30 1.25 31.43
C PRO A 229 10.92 2.73 31.56
N ILE A 230 9.64 3.04 31.37
CA ILE A 230 9.08 4.40 31.46
C ILE A 230 7.81 4.37 32.30
N ARG A 231 7.63 5.37 33.17
CA ARG A 231 6.38 5.51 33.93
C ARG A 231 5.27 5.97 32.99
N ASN A 232 4.09 5.37 33.13
CA ASN A 232 3.00 5.63 32.20
C ASN A 232 2.63 7.12 32.11
N GLY A 233 2.68 7.67 30.90
CA GLY A 233 2.37 9.07 30.62
C GLY A 233 3.49 10.06 30.98
N THR A 234 4.69 9.60 31.32
CA THR A 234 5.90 10.44 31.47
C THR A 234 6.85 10.21 30.29
N ASN A 235 7.79 11.15 30.11
CA ASN A 235 8.95 10.97 29.25
C ASN A 235 10.16 11.01 30.17
N GLU A 236 10.95 9.95 30.18
CA GLU A 236 12.12 9.85 31.03
C GLU A 236 13.38 10.23 30.24
N THR A 237 14.34 10.86 30.90
CA THR A 237 15.65 11.17 30.29
C THR A 237 16.67 10.17 30.81
N TYR A 238 17.20 9.35 29.92
CA TYR A 238 18.27 8.41 30.22
C TYR A 238 19.63 9.00 29.83
N HIS A 239 20.62 8.75 30.67
CA HIS A 239 22.03 9.06 30.47
C HIS A 239 22.76 7.79 30.05
N PHE A 240 23.67 7.89 29.08
CA PHE A 240 24.36 6.75 28.47
C PHE A 240 25.87 6.84 28.65
N PHE A 241 26.52 5.72 28.96
CA PHE A 241 27.95 5.63 29.29
C PHE A 241 28.48 4.21 29.02
N THR A 242 29.82 4.09 28.93
CA THR A 242 30.57 2.82 28.80
C THR A 242 31.18 2.40 30.14
N ASP A 243 31.87 1.25 30.19
CA ASP A 243 32.52 0.77 31.42
C ASP A 243 33.47 1.84 31.99
N PRO A 244 33.24 2.34 33.22
CA PRO A 244 34.08 3.37 33.82
C PRO A 244 35.50 2.88 34.18
N TYR A 245 35.76 1.56 34.15
CA TYR A 245 37.06 0.97 34.44
C TYR A 245 37.93 0.75 33.20
N ASP A 246 37.40 1.00 32.00
CA ASP A 246 38.17 0.89 30.75
C ASP A 246 39.39 1.81 30.78
N GLN A 247 40.55 1.26 30.41
CA GLN A 247 41.81 2.00 30.30
C GLN A 247 42.16 2.23 28.84
N CYS A 248 42.02 3.47 28.38
CA CYS A 248 42.37 3.87 27.02
C CYS A 248 43.60 4.77 27.03
N LEU A 249 44.79 4.19 26.86
CA LEU A 249 46.02 4.97 26.77
C LEU A 249 46.08 5.74 25.44
N PRO A 250 46.52 7.01 25.43
CA PRO A 250 46.72 7.76 24.20
C PRO A 250 47.72 7.03 23.28
N GLY A 251 47.24 6.53 22.15
CA GLY A 251 48.08 5.85 21.15
C GLY A 251 48.02 4.31 21.15
N GLU A 252 47.19 3.66 21.97
CA GLU A 252 46.92 2.22 21.88
C GLU A 252 45.86 1.87 20.83
N ILE A 253 46.03 2.39 19.61
CA ILE A 253 45.47 1.73 18.43
C ILE A 253 46.52 0.68 18.03
N PRO A 254 46.18 -0.59 17.81
CA PRO A 254 47.13 -1.55 17.24
C PRO A 254 47.59 -0.96 15.91
N VAL A 255 48.83 -0.46 15.84
CA VAL A 255 49.32 0.26 14.67
C VAL A 255 49.31 -0.71 13.49
N PRO A 256 48.39 -0.59 12.53
CA PRO A 256 48.53 -1.26 11.27
C PRO A 256 49.60 -0.48 10.49
N LEU A 257 50.58 -1.16 9.95
CA LEU A 257 51.70 -0.52 9.24
C LEU A 257 51.29 0.25 7.97
N GLU A 258 49.99 0.24 7.62
CA GLU A 258 49.45 0.71 6.36
C GLU A 258 48.04 1.33 6.54
N TYR A 259 47.90 2.64 6.27
CA TYR A 259 46.64 3.40 6.32
C TYR A 259 46.14 3.73 4.91
N THR A 260 44.83 3.96 4.79
CA THR A 260 44.15 4.40 3.57
C THR A 260 43.14 5.50 3.90
N PHE A 261 42.75 6.32 2.93
CA PHE A 261 41.87 7.46 3.16
C PHE A 261 40.48 7.17 2.58
N VAL A 262 39.43 7.55 3.28
CA VAL A 262 38.06 7.47 2.76
C VAL A 262 37.42 8.84 2.89
N ASN A 263 36.82 9.37 1.84
CA ASN A 263 36.08 10.62 1.91
C ASN A 263 34.83 10.59 1.05
N GLY A 264 33.88 11.48 1.31
CA GLY A 264 32.63 11.47 0.58
C GLY A 264 31.67 12.55 1.03
N THR A 265 30.52 12.62 0.39
CA THR A 265 29.43 13.54 0.73
C THR A 265 28.15 12.77 1.02
N VAL A 266 27.37 13.22 2.01
CA VAL A 266 26.03 12.72 2.28
C VAL A 266 24.99 13.68 1.71
N SER A 267 24.04 13.15 0.94
CA SER A 267 22.91 13.89 0.38
C SER A 267 21.58 13.15 0.60
N ASN A 268 20.46 13.86 0.56
CA ASN A 268 19.13 13.23 0.59
C ASN A 268 18.65 12.86 -0.83
N THR A 269 17.54 12.12 -0.93
CA THR A 269 16.90 11.73 -2.21
C THR A 269 16.47 12.91 -3.10
N ASP A 270 16.44 14.13 -2.57
CA ASP A 270 16.15 15.36 -3.32
C ASP A 270 17.43 16.07 -3.81
N GLY A 271 18.62 15.47 -3.59
CA GLY A 271 19.92 15.97 -4.03
C GLY A 271 20.50 17.10 -3.17
N MET A 272 19.94 17.36 -1.99
CA MET A 272 20.47 18.36 -1.05
C MET A 272 21.52 17.73 -0.14
N ASN A 273 22.67 18.38 -0.03
CA ASN A 273 23.74 17.94 0.87
C ASN A 273 23.32 18.11 2.32
N MET A 274 23.56 17.07 3.11
CA MET A 274 23.08 16.98 4.49
C MET A 274 24.24 17.19 5.46
N SER A 275 24.19 18.29 6.23
CA SER A 275 25.12 18.56 7.31
C SER A 275 24.68 17.92 8.62
N GLY A 276 25.64 17.49 9.45
CA GLY A 276 25.34 16.86 10.74
C GLY A 276 24.84 15.42 10.64
N VAL A 277 25.09 14.74 9.52
CA VAL A 277 24.87 13.30 9.39
C VAL A 277 26.04 12.57 10.01
N LEU A 278 25.78 11.62 10.89
CA LEU A 278 26.82 10.76 11.42
C LEU A 278 27.17 9.68 10.40
N VAL A 279 28.44 9.59 10.02
CA VAL A 279 29.01 8.51 9.21
C VAL A 279 29.91 7.67 10.09
N VAL A 280 29.83 6.35 9.94
CA VAL A 280 30.58 5.36 10.71
C VAL A 280 31.24 4.40 9.73
N ILE A 281 32.52 4.07 9.92
CA ILE A 281 33.23 3.05 9.16
C ILE A 281 34.01 2.16 10.15
N GLY A 282 33.56 0.93 10.34
CA GLY A 282 34.09 0.06 11.40
C GLY A 282 33.92 0.70 12.79
N ASN A 283 35.03 0.88 13.52
CA ASN A 283 35.06 1.51 14.84
C ASN A 283 35.31 3.02 14.79
N TYR A 284 35.30 3.65 13.61
CA TYR A 284 35.59 5.06 13.42
C TYR A 284 34.32 5.81 13.02
N ALA A 285 34.09 7.00 13.58
CA ALA A 285 32.91 7.83 13.27
C ALA A 285 33.26 9.28 12.99
N THR A 286 32.44 10.01 12.22
CA THR A 286 32.58 11.46 12.01
C THR A 286 31.25 12.05 11.56
N TYR A 287 31.04 13.36 11.75
CA TYR A 287 29.85 14.05 11.24
C TYR A 287 30.16 14.78 9.93
N THR A 288 29.16 14.85 9.06
CA THR A 288 29.26 15.67 7.86
C THR A 288 29.28 17.16 8.18
N ASP A 289 30.11 17.91 7.46
CA ASP A 289 30.17 19.37 7.56
C ASP A 289 28.96 20.06 6.89
N SER A 290 28.95 21.40 6.87
CA SER A 290 27.89 22.21 6.23
C SER A 290 27.66 21.92 4.74
N THR A 291 28.61 21.27 4.08
CA THR A 291 28.55 20.88 2.67
C THR A 291 28.20 19.40 2.49
N GLY A 292 27.91 18.69 3.59
CA GLY A 292 27.65 17.26 3.61
C GLY A 292 28.90 16.40 3.52
N PHE A 293 30.11 16.97 3.60
CA PHE A 293 31.36 16.23 3.40
C PHE A 293 31.85 15.54 4.67
N TYR A 294 32.42 14.34 4.53
CA TYR A 294 33.06 13.58 5.58
C TYR A 294 34.37 12.94 5.10
N ASN A 295 35.29 12.66 6.03
CA ASN A 295 36.55 11.96 5.76
C ASN A 295 37.02 11.07 6.92
N PHE A 296 37.81 10.04 6.58
CA PHE A 296 38.39 9.07 7.49
C PHE A 296 39.81 8.68 7.05
N THR A 297 40.65 8.36 8.03
CA THR A 297 41.92 7.68 7.85
C THR A 297 41.81 6.34 8.56
N LEU A 298 41.85 5.25 7.81
CA LEU A 298 41.54 3.90 8.31
C LEU A 298 42.69 2.94 8.00
N PRO A 299 42.90 1.88 8.79
CA PRO A 299 43.73 0.76 8.39
C PRO A 299 43.22 0.09 7.11
N ILE A 300 44.08 -0.71 6.48
CA ILE A 300 43.64 -1.66 5.44
C ILE A 300 42.78 -2.75 6.08
N GLY A 301 41.62 -3.03 5.51
CA GLY A 301 40.66 -3.98 6.04
C GLY A 301 39.30 -3.87 5.36
N ASP A 302 38.42 -4.83 5.68
CA ASP A 302 37.04 -4.81 5.24
C ASP A 302 36.18 -4.19 6.34
N TYR A 303 35.47 -3.11 6.02
CA TYR A 303 34.71 -2.33 7.00
C TYR A 303 33.26 -2.17 6.60
N HIS A 304 32.36 -2.27 7.56
CA HIS A 304 30.99 -1.83 7.36
C HIS A 304 30.90 -0.30 7.48
N VAL A 305 30.22 0.33 6.52
CA VAL A 305 29.95 1.77 6.48
C VAL A 305 28.49 1.99 6.84
N PHE A 306 28.23 2.91 7.77
CA PHE A 306 26.89 3.38 8.11
C PHE A 306 26.79 4.89 7.94
N ALA A 307 25.62 5.38 7.53
CA ALA A 307 25.25 6.77 7.76
C ALA A 307 23.88 6.87 8.39
N VAL A 308 23.79 7.70 9.42
CA VAL A 308 22.65 7.79 10.31
C VAL A 308 22.26 9.26 10.46
N ALA A 309 21.00 9.57 10.14
CA ALA A 309 20.40 10.87 10.35
C ALA A 309 18.94 10.70 10.78
N ASP A 310 18.47 11.59 11.66
CA ASP A 310 17.09 11.54 12.17
C ASP A 310 16.06 11.75 11.04
N GLY A 311 15.02 10.91 11.02
CA GLY A 311 14.02 10.90 9.95
C GLY A 311 14.46 10.23 8.63
N TYR A 312 15.64 9.60 8.56
CA TYR A 312 16.16 8.90 7.37
C TYR A 312 16.50 7.44 7.67
N LYS A 313 16.34 6.57 6.68
CA LYS A 313 16.76 5.16 6.77
C LYS A 313 18.27 5.10 6.86
N THR A 314 18.78 4.37 7.84
CA THR A 314 20.22 4.09 7.99
C THR A 314 20.77 3.51 6.69
N TYR A 315 21.77 4.19 6.13
CA TYR A 315 22.53 3.67 5.00
C TYR A 315 23.52 2.62 5.49
N HIS A 316 23.70 1.53 4.74
CA HIS A 316 24.68 0.49 5.01
C HIS A 316 25.40 0.09 3.73
N ASN A 317 26.71 -0.07 3.81
CA ASN A 317 27.53 -0.66 2.75
C ASN A 317 28.73 -1.41 3.35
N VAL A 318 29.43 -2.20 2.55
CA VAL A 318 30.71 -2.83 2.91
C VAL A 318 31.81 -2.20 2.05
N LEU A 319 32.88 -1.76 2.70
CA LEU A 319 34.01 -1.07 2.09
C LEU A 319 35.28 -1.90 2.27
N ASN A 320 35.80 -2.42 1.16
CA ASN A 320 37.01 -3.23 1.16
C ASN A 320 38.20 -2.33 0.84
N LEU A 321 38.99 -2.01 1.86
CA LEU A 321 40.14 -1.13 1.75
C LEU A 321 41.40 -1.98 1.65
N THR A 322 41.84 -2.28 0.42
CA THR A 322 42.95 -3.21 0.16
C THR A 322 44.28 -2.54 -0.18
N THR A 323 44.31 -1.22 -0.32
CA THR A 323 45.50 -0.48 -0.79
C THR A 323 45.85 0.70 0.13
N PRO A 324 47.11 0.81 0.60
CA PRO A 324 47.55 1.91 1.44
C PRO A 324 47.70 3.22 0.67
N ASN A 325 47.51 4.35 1.35
CA ASN A 325 47.68 5.71 0.85
C ASN A 325 46.81 6.08 -0.37
N VAL A 326 45.76 5.31 -0.66
CA VAL A 326 44.78 5.62 -1.69
C VAL A 326 43.57 6.29 -1.03
N THR A 327 43.02 7.33 -1.66
CA THR A 327 41.76 7.93 -1.22
C THR A 327 40.61 7.26 -1.94
N THR A 328 39.76 6.55 -1.20
CA THR A 328 38.53 5.93 -1.68
C THR A 328 37.38 6.89 -1.47
N VAL A 329 36.77 7.35 -2.56
CA VAL A 329 35.59 8.22 -2.48
C VAL A 329 34.34 7.37 -2.29
N HIS A 330 33.58 7.62 -1.23
CA HIS A 330 32.33 6.93 -0.91
C HIS A 330 31.21 7.95 -0.63
N ASN A 331 30.40 8.29 -1.63
CA ASN A 331 29.26 9.18 -1.41
C ASN A 331 28.05 8.40 -0.90
N ILE A 332 27.26 9.02 -0.02
CA ILE A 332 26.14 8.38 0.65
C ILE A 332 24.85 9.12 0.31
N LEU A 333 23.80 8.37 -0.07
CA LEU A 333 22.46 8.89 -0.31
C LEU A 333 21.51 8.37 0.76
N LEU A 334 20.97 9.29 1.57
CA LEU A 334 19.99 8.98 2.61
C LEU A 334 18.56 9.09 2.07
N SER A 335 17.78 8.05 2.31
CA SER A 335 16.36 8.00 1.95
C SER A 335 15.48 8.25 3.16
N ILE A 336 14.38 8.99 2.99
CA ILE A 336 13.48 9.34 4.09
C ILE A 336 12.91 8.06 4.73
N GLN A 337 12.96 7.98 6.07
CA GLN A 337 12.30 6.95 6.83
C GLN A 337 10.81 7.32 6.91
N LEU A 338 10.01 6.64 6.08
CA LEU A 338 8.55 6.68 6.22
C LEU A 338 8.21 6.10 7.59
N THR A 339 7.98 6.97 8.58
CA THR A 339 7.36 6.55 9.83
C THR A 339 6.04 5.90 9.46
N GLY A 340 5.87 4.66 9.92
CA GLY A 340 4.61 3.95 9.81
C GLY A 340 3.54 4.74 10.54
N LYS A 341 2.87 5.64 9.81
CA LYS A 341 1.46 5.86 10.06
C LYS A 341 0.80 4.51 9.81
N ASN A 342 0.13 4.00 10.83
CA ASN A 342 -0.80 2.89 10.74
C ASN A 342 -1.69 3.03 9.50
N ASP A 343 -1.32 2.39 8.39
CA ASP A 343 -2.20 2.20 7.25
C ASP A 343 -3.12 1.01 7.56
N ASN A 344 -4.17 1.34 8.30
CA ASN A 344 -5.48 0.73 8.09
C ASN A 344 -5.78 0.74 6.58
N PRO A 345 -6.05 -0.40 5.92
CA PRO A 345 -6.47 -0.39 4.53
C PRO A 345 -7.89 0.15 4.43
N GLY A 346 -8.02 1.43 4.10
CA GLY A 346 -9.25 2.01 3.58
C GLY A 346 -9.40 3.50 3.77
N LYS A 347 -8.87 4.30 2.85
CA LYS A 347 -9.62 5.38 2.17
C LYS A 347 -8.83 5.96 0.99
N LYS A 348 -9.41 5.83 -0.19
CA LYS A 348 -9.08 6.63 -1.38
C LYS A 348 -9.44 8.09 -1.10
N SER A 349 -8.56 9.02 -1.46
CA SER A 349 -8.82 10.45 -1.55
C SER A 349 -9.44 10.77 -2.90
N GLU A 350 -10.63 11.37 -2.88
CA GLU A 350 -11.19 12.17 -3.98
C GLU A 350 -11.14 13.64 -3.57
N ASP A 351 -10.89 14.49 -4.55
CA ASP A 351 -10.48 15.88 -4.47
C ASP A 351 -11.64 16.89 -4.23
N THR A 352 -11.26 18.04 -3.65
CA THR A 352 -11.93 19.38 -3.61
C THR A 352 -13.07 19.65 -2.58
N PRO A 353 -13.36 20.92 -2.22
CA PRO A 353 -12.54 21.81 -1.36
C PRO A 353 -13.41 22.52 -0.30
N LYS A 354 -13.13 22.42 1.02
CA LYS A 354 -13.81 23.26 2.02
C LYS A 354 -12.94 23.66 3.23
N GLU A 355 -12.78 24.98 3.32
CA GLU A 355 -12.88 25.83 4.51
C GLU A 355 -12.90 25.15 5.88
N LYS A 356 -11.91 25.54 6.71
CA LYS A 356 -11.85 25.23 8.14
C LYS A 356 -12.92 26.01 8.92
N PRO A 357 -13.58 25.40 9.92
CA PRO A 357 -14.47 26.10 10.84
C PRO A 357 -13.72 27.08 11.74
N GLN A 358 -14.34 28.25 11.95
CA GLN A 358 -13.94 29.28 12.90
C GLN A 358 -13.80 28.72 14.32
N GLN A 359 -12.66 29.02 14.95
CA GLN A 359 -12.51 29.02 16.41
C GLN A 359 -13.04 30.36 16.97
N PRO A 360 -13.51 30.40 18.25
CA PRO A 360 -14.15 31.57 18.83
C PRO A 360 -13.21 32.78 18.89
N GLN A 361 -13.72 33.94 18.47
CA GLN A 361 -13.01 35.21 18.56
C GLN A 361 -12.75 35.57 20.03
N ILE A 362 -11.47 35.66 20.38
CA ILE A 362 -10.99 36.56 21.43
C ILE A 362 -10.85 37.90 20.74
N GLU A 363 -11.61 38.91 21.15
CA GLU A 363 -11.44 40.29 20.65
C GLU A 363 -10.02 40.75 20.99
N GLN A 364 -9.18 40.86 19.95
CA GLN A 364 -7.87 41.49 20.03
C GLN A 364 -8.04 43.01 19.86
N PRO A 365 -7.25 43.84 20.56
CA PRO A 365 -7.26 45.28 20.35
C PRO A 365 -6.95 45.60 18.89
N SER A 366 -7.73 46.50 18.29
CA SER A 366 -7.69 46.84 16.87
C SER A 366 -6.30 47.32 16.44
N VAL A 367 -5.58 46.46 15.72
CA VAL A 367 -4.31 46.77 15.04
C VAL A 367 -4.62 47.35 13.66
N ILE A 368 -4.18 48.58 13.40
CA ILE A 368 -4.28 49.19 12.07
C ILE A 368 -3.23 48.52 11.17
N ARG A 369 -3.70 47.88 10.10
CA ARG A 369 -2.87 47.15 9.15
C ARG A 369 -2.74 47.96 7.87
N GLU A 370 -1.84 48.94 7.87
CA GLU A 370 -1.41 49.60 6.63
C GLU A 370 0.12 49.72 6.62
N ILE A 371 0.71 49.13 5.58
CA ILE A 371 2.07 49.36 5.06
C ILE A 371 3.23 48.75 5.89
N GLY A 372 3.67 47.55 5.50
CA GLY A 372 5.03 47.03 5.72
C GLY A 372 5.50 46.69 7.15
N PHE A 373 4.86 47.24 8.19
CA PHE A 373 5.15 47.00 9.61
C PHE A 373 3.90 47.16 10.48
N ILE A 374 3.94 46.65 11.71
CA ILE A 374 2.84 46.72 12.70
C ILE A 374 3.25 47.67 13.84
N ILE A 375 2.41 48.67 14.15
CA ILE A 375 2.60 49.61 15.28
C ILE A 375 1.63 49.24 16.42
N SER A 376 2.09 49.31 17.67
CA SER A 376 1.29 48.92 18.84
C SER A 376 0.14 49.88 19.22
N ILE A 377 0.14 51.12 18.72
CA ILE A 377 -0.84 52.15 19.09
C ILE A 377 -1.22 53.02 17.87
N ALA A 378 -2.48 53.46 17.82
CA ALA A 378 -3.03 54.27 16.74
C ALA A 378 -3.10 55.78 17.06
N GLU A 379 -3.22 56.16 18.33
CA GLU A 379 -3.25 57.54 18.82
C GLU A 379 -2.75 57.61 20.27
N ILE A 380 -2.29 58.79 20.72
CA ILE A 380 -1.74 59.01 22.06
C ILE A 380 -2.53 60.11 22.78
N ASN A 381 -3.44 59.71 23.66
CA ASN A 381 -4.24 60.62 24.48
C ASN A 381 -3.88 60.48 25.96
N ARG A 382 -3.29 61.50 26.58
CA ARG A 382 -2.81 61.45 27.98
C ARG A 382 -3.10 62.73 28.77
N LYS A 383 -3.37 62.56 30.07
CA LYS A 383 -3.42 63.66 31.04
C LYS A 383 -2.20 63.60 31.94
N ILE A 384 -1.51 64.73 32.12
CA ILE A 384 -0.28 64.78 32.91
C ILE A 384 -0.31 65.95 33.90
N LYS A 385 0.04 65.69 35.16
CA LYS A 385 0.14 66.74 36.18
C LYS A 385 1.35 67.63 35.93
N GLN A 386 1.17 68.93 36.16
CA GLN A 386 2.26 69.90 36.09
C GLN A 386 3.42 69.47 37.01
N GLY A 387 4.62 69.30 36.45
CA GLY A 387 5.84 68.87 37.17
C GLY A 387 6.16 67.36 37.13
N ASN A 388 5.26 66.51 36.64
CA ASN A 388 5.51 65.06 36.47
C ASN A 388 5.97 64.71 35.05
N PHE A 389 6.44 63.49 34.84
CA PHE A 389 6.71 62.93 33.51
C PHE A 389 6.09 61.54 33.37
N ILE A 390 5.79 61.13 32.13
CA ILE A 390 5.26 59.80 31.78
C ILE A 390 6.06 59.28 30.59
N GLN A 391 6.36 57.98 30.57
CA GLN A 391 7.00 57.31 29.44
C GLN A 391 6.00 56.42 28.72
N GLU A 392 5.97 56.51 27.40
CA GLU A 392 5.16 55.70 26.50
C GLU A 392 6.06 54.86 25.60
N PHE A 393 5.70 53.59 25.41
CA PHE A 393 6.48 52.63 24.63
C PHE A 393 5.72 52.27 23.35
N ILE A 394 6.30 52.58 22.20
CA ILE A 394 5.70 52.34 20.88
C ILE A 394 6.48 51.23 20.20
N SER A 395 5.88 50.05 20.05
CA SER A 395 6.53 48.90 19.41
C SER A 395 6.23 48.83 17.92
N PHE A 396 7.25 48.51 17.14
CA PHE A 396 7.25 48.34 15.69
C PHE A 396 7.70 46.91 15.35
N VAL A 397 6.92 46.19 14.55
CA VAL A 397 7.24 44.81 14.10
C VAL A 397 7.31 44.79 12.57
N SER A 398 8.45 44.38 12.00
CA SER A 398 8.60 44.26 10.54
C SER A 398 7.85 43.03 10.00
N VAL A 399 7.07 43.23 8.93
CA VAL A 399 6.33 42.15 8.23
C VAL A 399 6.83 41.93 6.80
N VAL A 400 7.93 42.59 6.41
CA VAL A 400 8.52 42.54 5.06
C VAL A 400 9.89 41.89 5.05
N GLU A 401 10.35 41.44 3.88
CA GLU A 401 11.59 40.64 3.71
C GLU A 401 12.87 41.47 3.53
N TYR A 402 12.82 42.79 3.71
CA TYR A 402 13.97 43.70 3.66
C TYR A 402 14.01 44.59 4.91
N PRO A 403 15.19 45.09 5.33
CA PRO A 403 15.30 45.95 6.52
C PRO A 403 14.55 47.28 6.32
N LEU A 404 13.87 47.75 7.36
CA LEU A 404 13.11 49.01 7.36
C LEU A 404 13.88 50.09 8.11
N ASP A 405 14.13 51.22 7.46
CA ASP A 405 14.77 52.40 8.06
C ASP A 405 13.70 53.46 8.36
N LEU A 406 13.54 53.79 9.66
CA LEU A 406 12.50 54.69 10.15
C LEU A 406 13.09 55.84 10.96
N TYR A 407 12.59 57.05 10.72
CA TYR A 407 12.98 58.30 11.35
C TYR A 407 11.79 58.96 12.05
N PHE A 408 12.01 59.46 13.28
CA PHE A 408 10.95 59.95 14.17
C PHE A 408 11.12 61.42 14.46
N THR A 409 10.06 62.19 14.21
CA THR A 409 9.99 63.61 14.54
C THR A 409 8.66 63.94 15.21
N ILE A 410 8.66 64.81 16.20
CA ILE A 410 7.44 65.30 16.84
C ILE A 410 7.09 66.65 16.21
N SER A 411 5.85 66.80 15.76
CA SER A 411 5.33 68.03 15.16
C SER A 411 4.18 68.61 15.99
N GLY A 412 4.03 69.94 15.94
CA GLY A 412 3.02 70.68 16.69
C GLY A 412 3.46 71.10 18.12
N PRO A 413 2.58 71.83 18.85
CA PRO A 413 2.85 72.36 20.20
C PRO A 413 3.34 71.35 21.25
N VAL A 414 3.10 70.05 21.06
CA VAL A 414 3.58 68.99 21.95
C VAL A 414 5.09 68.74 21.86
N ALA A 415 5.77 69.20 20.81
CA ALA A 415 7.22 69.02 20.64
C ALA A 415 8.05 69.69 21.76
N GLU A 416 7.51 70.73 22.41
CA GLU A 416 8.18 71.43 23.52
C GLU A 416 8.26 70.59 24.81
N ILE A 417 7.43 69.55 24.91
CA ILE A 417 7.26 68.76 26.13
C ILE A 417 7.53 67.26 25.94
N ILE A 418 7.86 66.82 24.73
CA ILE A 418 8.13 65.42 24.39
C ILE A 418 9.59 65.22 24.01
N GLN A 419 10.22 64.20 24.59
CA GLN A 419 11.56 63.75 24.22
C GLN A 419 11.53 62.28 23.81
N LEU A 420 12.15 61.97 22.67
CA LEU A 420 12.35 60.61 22.17
C LEU A 420 13.73 60.10 22.58
N ASP A 421 13.83 58.82 22.95
CA ASP A 421 15.09 58.14 23.27
C ASP A 421 15.97 57.93 22.02
N GLU A 422 15.36 57.55 20.91
CA GLU A 422 15.99 57.41 19.60
C GLU A 422 15.21 58.20 18.53
N LYS A 423 15.91 58.86 17.60
CA LYS A 423 15.28 59.58 16.48
C LYS A 423 15.29 58.79 15.17
N HIS A 424 15.92 57.62 15.17
CA HIS A 424 16.06 56.75 14.01
C HIS A 424 16.27 55.31 14.47
N PHE A 425 15.68 54.35 13.76
CA PHE A 425 16.02 52.94 13.91
C PHE A 425 15.84 52.12 12.63
N THR A 426 16.67 51.07 12.52
CA THR A 426 16.57 50.04 11.49
C THR A 426 15.95 48.76 12.09
N ILE A 427 14.96 48.17 11.42
CA ILE A 427 14.29 46.93 11.85
C ILE A 427 14.50 45.84 10.80
N GLU A 428 15.14 44.74 11.20
CA GLU A 428 15.36 43.55 10.38
C GLU A 428 14.13 42.61 10.33
N LYS A 429 14.17 41.59 9.47
CA LYS A 429 13.02 40.70 9.18
C LYS A 429 12.45 40.05 10.45
N ALA A 430 11.13 40.17 10.62
CA ALA A 430 10.36 39.55 11.71
C ALA A 430 10.80 39.94 13.14
N LEU A 431 11.58 41.02 13.29
CA LEU A 431 12.04 41.52 14.58
C LEU A 431 11.16 42.68 15.08
N LYS A 432 11.06 42.78 16.42
CA LYS A 432 10.31 43.80 17.14
C LYS A 432 11.30 44.80 17.75
N LYS A 433 11.12 46.10 17.49
CA LYS A 433 11.86 47.18 18.15
C LYS A 433 10.90 48.20 18.77
N THR A 434 11.29 48.86 19.87
CA THR A 434 10.41 49.75 20.64
C THR A 434 11.04 51.13 20.79
N LEU A 435 10.27 52.18 20.53
CA LEU A 435 10.61 53.58 20.73
C LEU A 435 10.05 54.04 22.09
N THR A 436 10.87 54.72 22.90
CA THR A 436 10.43 55.28 24.18
C THR A 436 10.22 56.79 24.06
N MET A 437 8.98 57.22 24.24
CA MET A 437 8.61 58.62 24.23
C MET A 437 8.36 59.10 25.66
N THR A 438 9.17 60.05 26.14
CA THR A 438 9.01 60.65 27.46
C THR A 438 8.28 61.99 27.33
N ILE A 439 7.11 62.10 27.97
CA ILE A 439 6.26 63.29 28.01
C ILE A 439 6.45 63.99 29.36
N PHE A 440 6.79 65.27 29.34
CA PHE A 440 6.95 66.10 30.54
C PHE A 440 5.77 67.05 30.74
N GLY A 441 5.20 67.11 31.94
CA GLY A 441 4.15 68.05 32.32
C GLY A 441 4.70 69.46 32.56
N LYS A 442 5.32 70.08 31.55
CA LYS A 442 5.96 71.40 31.65
C LYS A 442 5.09 72.46 30.96
N GLY A 443 4.73 73.51 31.71
CA GLY A 443 3.88 74.62 31.22
C GLY A 443 2.58 74.76 32.02
N GLU A 444 1.78 75.78 31.71
CA GLU A 444 0.49 76.00 32.37
C GLU A 444 -0.59 74.98 31.92
N PRO A 445 -1.61 74.72 32.75
CA PRO A 445 -2.67 73.75 32.43
C PRO A 445 -3.37 74.07 31.11
N ARG A 446 -3.20 73.20 30.11
CA ARG A 446 -3.74 73.37 28.75
C ARG A 446 -3.73 72.03 28.01
N VAL A 447 -4.58 71.92 26.99
CA VAL A 447 -4.55 70.78 26.05
C VAL A 447 -3.63 71.13 24.89
N LEU A 448 -2.62 70.30 24.66
CA LEU A 448 -1.67 70.39 23.55
C LEU A 448 -1.92 69.24 22.58
N THR A 449 -2.02 69.55 21.30
CA THR A 449 -2.18 68.57 20.22
C THR A 449 -0.99 68.61 19.29
N GLY A 450 -0.59 67.48 18.74
CA GLY A 450 0.44 67.38 17.69
C GLY A 450 0.53 65.96 17.15
N PHE A 451 1.62 65.64 16.47
CA PHE A 451 1.77 64.34 15.80
C PHE A 451 3.19 63.79 15.98
N LEU A 452 3.29 62.46 16.13
CA LEU A 452 4.54 61.73 15.92
C LEU A 452 4.61 61.35 14.44
N ASN A 453 5.50 61.99 13.72
CA ASN A 453 5.73 61.78 12.30
C ASN A 453 6.84 60.75 12.12
N ILE A 454 6.48 59.66 11.46
CA ILE A 454 7.36 58.55 11.10
C ILE A 454 7.64 58.68 9.60
N THR A 455 8.92 58.75 9.25
CA THR A 455 9.40 58.96 7.87
C THR A 455 10.54 57.98 7.55
N GLY A 456 10.93 57.83 6.29
CA GLY A 456 11.96 56.87 5.87
C GLY A 456 11.43 55.94 4.78
N THR A 457 11.46 54.62 5.00
CA THR A 457 10.90 53.64 4.05
C THR A 457 9.41 53.86 3.79
N PHE A 458 8.67 54.31 4.80
CA PHE A 458 7.24 54.64 4.71
C PHE A 458 6.93 55.89 5.55
N GLN A 459 5.81 56.55 5.25
CA GLN A 459 5.37 57.74 5.95
C GLN A 459 4.05 57.49 6.68
N HIS A 460 4.03 57.76 7.98
CA HIS A 460 2.85 57.59 8.83
C HIS A 460 2.87 58.62 9.97
N GLU A 461 1.69 59.08 10.41
CA GLU A 461 1.57 60.09 11.47
C GLU A 461 0.62 59.60 12.55
N ILE A 462 1.07 59.63 13.81
CA ILE A 462 0.26 59.24 14.97
C ILE A 462 -0.15 60.51 15.72
N PRO A 463 -1.46 60.80 15.86
CA PRO A 463 -1.93 61.98 16.59
C PRO A 463 -1.66 61.85 18.09
N ILE A 464 -1.24 62.95 18.69
CA ILE A 464 -0.92 63.10 20.12
C ILE A 464 -1.76 64.22 20.71
N THR A 465 -2.55 63.93 21.75
CA THR A 465 -3.24 64.92 22.58
C THR A 465 -2.80 64.77 24.04
N ILE A 466 -2.23 65.82 24.61
CA ILE A 466 -1.76 65.86 26.00
C ILE A 466 -2.47 66.99 26.74
N GLU A 467 -3.21 66.65 27.79
CA GLU A 467 -3.82 67.62 28.70
C GLU A 467 -2.93 67.79 29.94
N ILE A 468 -2.32 68.97 30.10
CA ILE A 468 -1.61 69.33 31.34
C ILE A 468 -2.65 69.79 32.35
N ILE A 469 -2.70 69.13 33.51
CA ILE A 469 -3.62 69.46 34.61
C ILE A 469 -2.86 70.12 35.77
N ASP A 470 -3.53 71.05 36.45
CA ASP A 470 -2.99 71.84 37.57
C ASP A 470 -2.50 70.94 38.72
N LYS A 471 -1.44 71.38 39.42
CA LYS A 471 -0.84 70.68 40.56
C LYS A 471 -1.83 70.51 41.72
N ASP A 472 -2.84 71.38 41.81
CA ASP A 472 -3.75 71.47 42.96
C ASP A 472 -5.21 71.02 42.67
N MET A 473 -5.48 70.34 41.55
CA MET A 473 -6.80 69.70 41.33
C MET A 473 -6.81 68.20 41.71
N LEU A 474 -7.52 67.89 42.79
CA LEU A 474 -8.03 66.54 43.10
C LEU A 474 -9.58 66.60 43.06
N PRO A 475 -10.27 65.79 42.25
CA PRO A 475 -11.57 65.29 42.67
C PRO A 475 -11.28 64.14 43.64
N VAL A 476 -11.48 64.37 44.94
CA VAL A 476 -11.43 63.28 45.92
C VAL A 476 -12.73 62.49 45.77
N GLU A 477 -12.73 61.43 44.96
CA GLU A 477 -13.71 60.37 45.12
C GLU A 477 -13.45 59.73 46.48
N ALA A 478 -14.23 60.09 47.49
CA ALA A 478 -14.06 59.57 48.84
C ALA A 478 -14.43 58.08 48.95
N LEU A 479 -15.09 57.50 47.94
CA LEU A 479 -15.59 56.13 47.94
C LEU A 479 -15.37 55.43 46.59
N LEU A 480 -14.63 54.31 46.59
CA LEU A 480 -14.50 53.41 45.43
C LEU A 480 -15.48 52.23 45.53
N ILE A 481 -16.10 51.85 44.40
CA ILE A 481 -16.99 50.68 44.26
C ILE A 481 -16.48 49.75 43.16
N ASP A 482 -16.51 48.45 43.44
CA ASP A 482 -16.22 47.37 42.48
C ASP A 482 -17.28 46.26 42.60
N VAL A 483 -17.96 45.93 41.50
CA VAL A 483 -19.06 44.97 41.42
C VAL A 483 -18.65 43.78 40.55
N GLN A 484 -18.64 42.58 41.15
CA GLN A 484 -18.19 41.36 40.50
C GLN A 484 -19.26 40.26 40.57
N PRO A 485 -19.83 39.81 39.44
CA PRO A 485 -20.65 38.61 39.40
C PRO A 485 -19.80 37.39 39.77
N LEU A 486 -20.34 36.47 40.58
CA LEU A 486 -19.65 35.21 40.91
C LEU A 486 -19.65 34.22 39.74
N LYS A 487 -20.65 34.33 38.85
CA LYS A 487 -20.73 33.63 37.57
C LYS A 487 -21.30 34.59 36.53
N ASN A 488 -20.63 34.71 35.39
CA ASN A 488 -21.07 35.57 34.28
C ASN A 488 -22.14 34.90 33.40
N LYS A 489 -22.40 33.60 33.59
CA LYS A 489 -23.47 32.83 32.93
C LYS A 489 -24.35 32.14 33.96
N VAL A 490 -25.65 32.35 33.89
CA VAL A 490 -26.64 31.79 34.82
C VAL A 490 -27.78 31.14 34.05
N LEU A 491 -28.20 29.95 34.48
CA LEU A 491 -29.34 29.28 33.86
C LEU A 491 -30.66 29.93 34.27
N GLU A 492 -31.67 29.89 33.40
CA GLU A 492 -33.03 30.30 33.74
C GLU A 492 -33.45 29.68 35.11
N GLN A 493 -33.91 30.52 36.04
CA GLN A 493 -34.39 30.15 37.39
C GLN A 493 -33.32 29.72 38.42
N GLU A 494 -32.02 29.78 38.07
CA GLU A 494 -30.92 29.65 39.03
C GLU A 494 -30.73 30.94 39.85
N GLN A 495 -30.08 30.86 41.01
CA GLN A 495 -29.74 32.03 41.82
C GLN A 495 -28.54 32.76 41.23
N PHE A 496 -28.71 34.02 40.86
CA PHE A 496 -27.61 34.90 40.50
C PHE A 496 -26.97 35.46 41.76
N ARG A 497 -25.64 35.36 41.87
CA ARG A 497 -24.87 35.84 43.02
C ARG A 497 -23.79 36.80 42.56
N PHE A 498 -23.59 37.88 43.31
CA PHE A 498 -22.60 38.90 43.01
C PHE A 498 -22.01 39.49 44.29
N LYS A 499 -20.79 40.02 44.19
CA LYS A 499 -20.04 40.67 45.25
C LYS A 499 -19.88 42.16 44.94
N THR A 500 -20.06 43.01 45.94
CA THR A 500 -19.84 44.47 45.86
C THR A 500 -18.80 44.85 46.91
N ASN A 501 -17.69 45.42 46.46
CA ASN A 501 -16.60 45.92 47.29
C ASN A 501 -16.69 47.44 47.39
N LEU A 502 -16.56 47.97 48.59
CA LEU A 502 -16.62 49.40 48.92
C LEU A 502 -15.34 49.76 49.65
N LYS A 503 -14.67 50.83 49.25
CA LYS A 503 -13.46 51.31 49.92
C LYS A 503 -13.55 52.81 50.17
N ASN A 504 -13.54 53.18 51.45
CA ASN A 504 -13.42 54.56 51.89
C ASN A 504 -11.97 55.02 51.67
N LEU A 505 -11.82 56.15 50.99
CA LEU A 505 -10.52 56.79 50.75
C LEU A 505 -10.28 57.98 51.69
N LEU A 506 -11.27 58.37 52.50
CA LEU A 506 -11.09 59.33 53.60
C LEU A 506 -10.56 58.60 54.84
N ILE A 507 -9.47 59.11 55.40
CA ILE A 507 -8.83 58.56 56.59
C ILE A 507 -9.53 59.13 57.83
N ASP A 508 -9.95 58.26 58.75
CA ASP A 508 -10.49 58.56 60.09
C ASP A 508 -11.88 59.24 60.18
N GLU A 509 -12.68 59.26 59.12
CA GLU A 509 -14.09 59.70 59.17
C GLU A 509 -15.06 58.59 58.72
N GLN A 510 -16.02 58.24 59.58
CA GLN A 510 -17.10 57.30 59.27
C GLN A 510 -18.31 58.06 58.72
N TYR A 511 -18.80 57.69 57.53
CA TYR A 511 -20.01 58.28 56.95
C TYR A 511 -21.02 57.22 56.48
N PRO A 512 -22.33 57.55 56.50
CA PRO A 512 -23.36 56.67 55.96
C PRO A 512 -23.30 56.62 54.43
N VAL A 513 -23.45 55.41 53.89
CA VAL A 513 -23.49 55.10 52.47
C VAL A 513 -24.78 54.34 52.17
N THR A 514 -25.61 54.89 51.29
CA THR A 514 -26.86 54.27 50.83
C THR A 514 -26.63 53.64 49.46
N ILE A 515 -26.74 52.31 49.35
CA ILE A 515 -26.43 51.53 48.15
C ILE A 515 -27.73 51.05 47.50
N HIS A 516 -27.94 51.40 46.23
CA HIS A 516 -29.02 50.89 45.40
C HIS A 516 -28.48 49.88 44.38
N TYR A 517 -29.08 48.70 44.36
CA TYR A 517 -28.85 47.65 43.39
C TYR A 517 -29.99 47.61 42.38
N SER A 518 -29.68 47.44 41.09
CA SER A 518 -30.70 47.18 40.08
C SER A 518 -30.20 46.23 38.99
N ILE A 519 -31.07 45.33 38.52
CA ILE A 519 -30.82 44.49 37.33
C ILE A 519 -31.68 44.99 36.20
N GLN A 520 -31.05 45.31 35.07
CA GLN A 520 -31.70 45.93 33.91
C GLN A 520 -31.29 45.18 32.63
N ASN A 521 -32.05 45.37 31.55
CA ASN A 521 -31.57 45.03 30.22
C ASN A 521 -30.42 45.97 29.78
N LEU A 522 -29.64 45.58 28.77
CA LEU A 522 -28.54 46.40 28.22
C LEU A 522 -28.94 47.85 27.89
N ASN A 523 -30.19 48.07 27.45
CA ASN A 523 -30.67 49.39 27.08
C ASN A 523 -31.19 50.23 28.27
N GLY A 524 -31.18 49.69 29.49
CA GLY A 524 -31.66 50.38 30.72
C GLY A 524 -33.16 50.67 30.78
N SER A 525 -33.95 50.14 29.85
CA SER A 525 -35.39 50.47 29.69
C SER A 525 -36.32 49.68 30.61
N THR A 526 -35.86 48.54 31.12
CA THR A 526 -36.68 47.63 31.96
C THR A 526 -35.85 47.14 33.13
N THR A 527 -36.32 47.40 34.35
CA THR A 527 -35.70 46.96 35.59
C THR A 527 -36.42 45.71 36.10
N TYR A 528 -35.68 44.60 36.21
CA TYR A 528 -36.20 43.29 36.60
C TYR A 528 -36.10 43.04 38.11
N TRP A 529 -35.19 43.74 38.78
CA TRP A 529 -34.98 43.61 40.22
C TRP A 529 -34.32 44.87 40.79
N THR A 530 -34.69 45.26 42.00
CA THR A 530 -34.06 46.36 42.76
C THR A 530 -33.94 46.00 44.23
N ALA A 531 -32.90 46.52 44.90
CA ALA A 531 -32.75 46.46 46.35
C ALA A 531 -31.98 47.68 46.85
N GLU A 532 -32.13 47.99 48.13
CA GLU A 532 -31.44 49.09 48.81
C GLU A 532 -30.80 48.60 50.11
N GLU A 533 -29.66 49.18 50.48
CA GLU A 533 -28.94 48.83 51.70
C GLU A 533 -28.15 50.03 52.25
N ASN A 534 -28.22 50.24 53.56
CA ASN A 534 -27.55 51.34 54.24
C ASN A 534 -26.44 50.80 55.12
N ILE A 535 -25.22 51.32 54.95
CA ILE A 535 -24.06 50.95 55.76
C ILE A 535 -23.32 52.19 56.23
N TYR A 536 -22.61 52.10 57.35
CA TYR A 536 -21.66 53.13 57.76
C TYR A 536 -20.24 52.64 57.49
N LEU A 537 -19.48 53.35 56.66
CA LEU A 537 -18.19 52.90 56.16
C LEU A 537 -17.03 53.67 56.82
N LEU A 538 -16.11 52.94 57.48
CA LEU A 538 -14.89 53.51 58.05
C LEU A 538 -13.68 53.30 57.13
N THR A 539 -13.45 52.06 56.65
CA THR A 539 -12.28 51.70 55.81
C THR A 539 -12.68 50.95 54.53
N SER A 540 -13.22 49.73 54.63
CA SER A 540 -13.75 48.99 53.49
C SER A 540 -14.82 47.98 53.91
N ALA A 541 -15.71 47.62 52.98
CA ALA A 541 -16.74 46.61 53.18
C ALA A 541 -16.93 45.78 51.91
N SER A 542 -17.16 44.48 52.06
CA SER A 542 -17.51 43.57 50.95
C SER A 542 -18.85 42.91 51.24
N ILE A 543 -19.83 43.11 50.35
CA ILE A 543 -21.20 42.59 50.48
C ILE A 543 -21.44 41.56 49.37
N ILE A 544 -21.93 40.37 49.71
CA ILE A 544 -22.34 39.36 48.73
C ILE A 544 -23.86 39.25 48.76
N LYS A 545 -24.51 39.42 47.60
CA LYS A 545 -25.96 39.26 47.45
C LYS A 545 -26.29 38.06 46.57
N SER A 546 -27.44 37.46 46.85
CA SER A 546 -28.05 36.43 46.01
C SER A 546 -29.46 36.84 45.64
N VAL A 547 -29.80 36.72 44.35
CA VAL A 547 -31.10 37.06 43.79
C VAL A 547 -31.63 35.89 42.98
N LYS A 548 -32.91 35.59 43.16
CA LYS A 548 -33.62 34.62 42.33
C LYS A 548 -34.19 35.35 41.11
N LEU A 549 -33.70 35.02 39.91
CA LEU A 549 -34.10 35.71 38.68
C LEU A 549 -35.59 35.48 38.37
N PRO A 550 -36.36 36.52 37.99
CA PRO A 550 -37.77 36.38 37.62
C PRO A 550 -38.00 35.48 36.40
N LYS A 551 -39.15 34.79 36.33
CA LYS A 551 -39.50 33.89 35.21
C LYS A 551 -39.74 34.61 33.87
N GLU A 552 -39.92 35.93 33.90
CA GLU A 552 -40.18 36.77 32.74
C GLU A 552 -38.90 37.10 31.95
N MET A 553 -37.73 36.86 32.55
CA MET A 553 -36.42 37.12 31.98
C MET A 553 -36.11 36.07 30.88
N LYS A 554 -35.93 36.53 29.64
CA LYS A 554 -35.60 35.66 28.49
C LYS A 554 -34.09 35.42 28.40
N PRO A 555 -33.63 34.37 27.70
CA PRO A 555 -32.20 34.21 27.40
C PRO A 555 -31.63 35.45 26.70
N GLY A 556 -30.50 35.97 27.20
CA GLY A 556 -29.90 37.23 26.75
C GLY A 556 -28.97 37.85 27.78
N GLU A 557 -28.42 39.02 27.44
CA GLU A 557 -27.46 39.77 28.28
C GLU A 557 -28.17 40.82 29.15
N TYR A 558 -27.70 40.96 30.39
CA TYR A 558 -28.29 41.85 31.40
C TYR A 558 -27.19 42.54 32.21
N VAL A 559 -27.53 43.74 32.72
CA VAL A 559 -26.60 44.59 33.48
C VAL A 559 -27.06 44.68 34.93
N LEU A 560 -26.16 44.37 35.86
CA LEU A 560 -26.28 44.69 37.27
C LEU A 560 -25.64 46.07 37.51
N ARG A 561 -26.42 47.06 37.89
CA ARG A 561 -25.95 48.41 38.26
C ARG A 561 -26.04 48.60 39.77
N VAL A 562 -24.96 49.07 40.37
CA VAL A 562 -24.90 49.40 41.80
C VAL A 562 -24.49 50.87 41.94
N THR A 563 -25.26 51.64 42.68
CA THR A 563 -25.03 53.07 42.90
C THR A 563 -25.04 53.35 44.38
N ALA A 564 -23.98 53.98 44.91
CA ALA A 564 -23.94 54.38 46.30
C ALA A 564 -23.95 55.90 46.44
N TYR A 565 -24.81 56.40 47.32
CA TYR A 565 -24.95 57.81 47.67
C TYR A 565 -24.30 58.07 49.03
N TYR A 566 -23.48 59.11 49.11
CA TYR A 566 -22.71 59.49 50.30
C TYR A 566 -22.35 60.98 50.24
N LEU A 567 -22.43 61.72 51.34
CA LEU A 567 -21.97 63.12 51.44
C LEU A 567 -22.42 64.03 50.26
N ASP A 568 -23.70 63.95 49.84
CA ASP A 568 -24.28 64.63 48.67
C ASP A 568 -23.64 64.31 47.30
N LEU A 569 -22.79 63.27 47.25
CA LEU A 569 -22.16 62.70 46.07
C LEU A 569 -22.71 61.29 45.80
N SER A 570 -22.46 60.78 44.59
CA SER A 570 -22.81 59.42 44.20
C SER A 570 -21.71 58.79 43.37
N THR A 571 -21.41 57.52 43.61
CA THR A 571 -20.54 56.72 42.75
C THR A 571 -21.25 55.44 42.32
N SER A 572 -20.95 54.93 41.13
CA SER A 572 -21.64 53.75 40.58
C SER A 572 -20.71 52.85 39.80
N ASP A 573 -20.97 51.56 39.88
CA ASP A 573 -20.30 50.55 39.07
C ASP A 573 -21.32 49.53 38.51
N SER A 574 -20.97 48.84 37.43
CA SER A 574 -21.87 47.90 36.77
C SER A 574 -21.16 46.69 36.18
N ALA A 575 -21.83 45.54 36.23
CA ALA A 575 -21.33 44.29 35.66
C ALA A 575 -22.37 43.61 34.77
N VAL A 576 -21.91 42.99 33.68
CA VAL A 576 -22.75 42.28 32.70
C VAL A 576 -22.78 40.78 33.00
N PHE A 577 -23.94 40.14 32.85
CA PHE A 577 -24.10 38.69 32.92
C PHE A 577 -25.12 38.17 31.90
N ILE A 578 -25.00 36.89 31.53
CA ILE A 578 -25.79 36.23 30.49
C ILE A 578 -26.73 35.21 31.13
N VAL A 579 -28.01 35.25 30.72
CA VAL A 579 -29.00 34.22 31.06
C VAL A 579 -29.10 33.23 29.88
N GLU A 580 -28.84 31.94 30.13
CA GLU A 580 -28.86 30.89 29.09
C GLU A 580 -29.93 29.82 29.37
N ARG A 581 -30.42 29.17 28.30
CA ARG A 581 -31.32 28.02 28.39
C ARG A 581 -30.53 26.71 28.25
N PRO A 582 -30.82 25.67 29.07
CA PRO A 582 -30.15 24.38 28.96
C PRO A 582 -30.36 23.69 27.60
N PHE A 583 -29.29 23.08 27.09
CA PHE A 583 -29.21 22.48 25.75
C PHE A 583 -30.25 21.39 25.45
N TYR A 584 -30.74 20.67 26.47
CA TYR A 584 -31.74 19.60 26.30
C TYR A 584 -33.17 20.10 26.04
N GLN A 585 -33.41 21.41 26.18
CA GLN A 585 -34.72 22.02 25.91
C GLN A 585 -34.87 22.55 24.48
N TYR A 586 -33.81 22.52 23.66
CA TYR A 586 -33.86 22.90 22.25
C TYR A 586 -34.63 21.83 21.44
N LYS A 587 -35.62 22.28 20.66
CA LYS A 587 -36.47 21.43 19.80
C LYS A 587 -36.40 21.91 18.36
N ILE A 588 -36.32 20.96 17.43
CA ILE A 588 -36.43 21.19 15.98
C ILE A 588 -37.68 20.43 15.53
N PHE A 589 -38.61 21.08 14.81
CA PHE A 589 -39.91 20.51 14.41
C PHE A 589 -40.71 19.84 15.55
N GLY A 590 -40.64 20.39 16.76
CA GLY A 590 -41.34 19.86 17.94
C GLY A 590 -40.69 18.65 18.60
N ILE A 591 -39.59 18.11 18.04
CA ILE A 591 -38.85 16.97 18.56
C ILE A 591 -37.54 17.46 19.20
N PRO A 592 -37.21 17.01 20.43
CA PRO A 592 -35.93 17.32 21.06
C PRO A 592 -34.72 16.91 20.23
N LEU A 593 -33.70 17.75 20.20
CA LEU A 593 -32.49 17.58 19.36
C LEU A 593 -31.76 16.24 19.60
N TRP A 594 -31.80 15.72 20.83
CA TRP A 594 -31.15 14.47 21.21
C TRP A 594 -31.74 13.21 20.54
N ILE A 595 -33.00 13.24 20.11
CA ILE A 595 -33.65 12.12 19.42
C ILE A 595 -33.05 11.92 18.02
N TYR A 596 -32.67 13.03 17.35
CA TYR A 596 -31.98 12.96 16.06
C TYR A 596 -30.58 12.35 16.19
N GLY A 597 -29.86 12.67 17.28
CA GLY A 597 -28.58 12.04 17.60
C GLY A 597 -28.71 10.52 17.78
N LEU A 598 -29.78 10.06 18.42
CA LEU A 598 -30.05 8.63 18.63
C LEU A 598 -30.35 7.90 17.32
N PHE A 599 -31.08 8.53 16.39
CA PHE A 599 -31.34 7.99 15.07
C PHE A 599 -30.05 7.84 14.22
N LEU A 600 -29.15 8.84 14.30
CA LEU A 600 -27.85 8.79 13.63
C LEU A 600 -26.99 7.62 14.12
N VAL A 601 -26.96 7.38 15.44
CA VAL A 601 -26.22 6.27 16.05
C VAL A 601 -26.75 4.90 15.57
N VAL A 602 -28.08 4.75 15.44
CA VAL A 602 -28.70 3.53 14.90
C VAL A 602 -28.32 3.30 13.44
N LEU A 603 -28.32 4.33 12.60
CA LEU A 603 -27.90 4.22 11.19
C LEU A 603 -26.42 3.84 11.05
N ILE A 604 -25.54 4.42 11.87
CA ILE A 604 -24.12 4.08 11.90
C ILE A 604 -23.94 2.62 12.36
N GLY A 605 -24.68 2.19 13.40
CA GLY A 605 -24.67 0.81 13.87
C GLY A 605 -25.12 -0.20 12.81
N LEU A 606 -26.19 0.10 12.08
CA LEU A 606 -26.67 -0.73 10.97
C LEU A 606 -25.66 -0.81 9.82
N TRP A 607 -24.99 0.30 9.49
CA TRP A 607 -23.95 0.33 8.46
C TRP A 607 -22.72 -0.52 8.85
N ILE A 608 -22.28 -0.42 10.11
CA ILE A 608 -21.18 -1.24 10.64
C ILE A 608 -21.57 -2.72 10.65
N LEU A 609 -22.79 -3.05 11.08
CA LEU A 609 -23.31 -4.43 11.07
C LEU A 609 -23.30 -5.00 9.64
N TRP A 610 -23.83 -4.24 8.67
CA TRP A 610 -23.85 -4.64 7.27
C TRP A 610 -22.43 -4.84 6.70
N LYS A 611 -21.50 -3.92 7.00
CA LYS A 611 -20.09 -4.02 6.59
C LYS A 611 -19.42 -5.27 7.16
N ASN A 612 -19.67 -5.59 8.44
CA ASN A 612 -19.11 -6.77 9.10
C ASN A 612 -19.71 -8.08 8.57
N LEU A 613 -21.04 -8.11 8.34
CA LEU A 613 -21.71 -9.25 7.72
C LEU A 613 -21.17 -9.52 6.31
N LYS A 614 -21.00 -8.47 5.50
CA LYS A 614 -20.41 -8.58 4.16
C LYS A 614 -18.97 -9.11 4.22
N LYS A 615 -18.15 -8.57 5.14
CA LYS A 615 -16.77 -9.02 5.34
C LYS A 615 -16.73 -10.50 5.74
N ALA A 616 -17.58 -10.95 6.66
CA ALA A 616 -17.67 -12.35 7.07
C ALA A 616 -18.05 -13.29 5.91
N MET A 617 -19.01 -12.90 5.08
CA MET A 617 -19.39 -13.67 3.88
C MET A 617 -18.25 -13.76 2.85
N ASP A 618 -17.44 -12.71 2.69
CA ASP A 618 -16.31 -12.71 1.75
C ASP A 618 -15.09 -13.49 2.28
N HIS A 619 -14.93 -13.65 3.60
CA HIS A 619 -13.90 -14.51 4.17
C HIS A 619 -14.16 -16.01 3.95
N GLY A 620 -15.43 -16.42 3.82
CA GLY A 620 -15.82 -17.82 3.58
C GLY A 620 -15.68 -18.32 2.13
N LYS A 621 -15.52 -17.43 1.15
CA LYS A 621 -15.37 -17.82 -0.27
C LYS A 621 -13.96 -18.32 -0.57
N LYS A 622 -13.86 -19.48 -1.22
CA LYS A 622 -12.59 -20.06 -1.66
C LYS A 622 -12.02 -19.33 -2.87
N TYR A 623 -12.89 -18.89 -3.80
CA TYR A 623 -12.51 -18.21 -5.03
C TYR A 623 -12.83 -16.72 -4.95
N ARG A 624 -11.80 -15.88 -4.88
CA ARG A 624 -11.93 -14.42 -4.80
C ARG A 624 -11.68 -13.82 -6.17
N MET A 625 -12.76 -13.61 -6.91
CA MET A 625 -12.73 -13.10 -8.28
C MET A 625 -13.78 -12.01 -8.46
N VAL A 626 -13.49 -11.04 -9.33
CA VAL A 626 -14.44 -10.02 -9.75
C VAL A 626 -15.10 -10.54 -11.02
N LEU A 627 -16.44 -10.66 -10.99
CA LEU A 627 -17.18 -11.27 -12.09
C LEU A 627 -18.32 -10.37 -12.54
N ASP A 628 -18.30 -10.00 -13.82
CA ASP A 628 -19.37 -9.33 -14.52
C ASP A 628 -20.15 -10.37 -15.35
N TYR A 629 -21.28 -10.83 -14.82
CA TYR A 629 -22.11 -11.85 -15.48
C TYR A 629 -22.66 -11.42 -16.85
N SER A 630 -22.69 -10.12 -17.16
CA SER A 630 -23.12 -9.64 -18.48
C SER A 630 -22.09 -9.91 -19.57
N GLU A 631 -20.82 -9.92 -19.19
CA GLU A 631 -19.63 -10.00 -20.06
C GLU A 631 -19.13 -11.44 -20.25
N ILE A 632 -19.86 -12.43 -19.74
CA ILE A 632 -19.57 -13.86 -19.93
C ILE A 632 -20.47 -14.39 -21.05
N PRO A 633 -19.97 -15.28 -21.92
CA PRO A 633 -20.82 -15.88 -22.95
C PRO A 633 -22.04 -16.58 -22.34
N LYS A 634 -23.17 -16.40 -23.02
CA LYS A 634 -24.46 -16.94 -22.62
C LYS A 634 -24.81 -18.17 -23.46
N ASP A 635 -25.84 -18.88 -23.02
CA ASP A 635 -26.41 -19.97 -23.80
C ASP A 635 -26.87 -19.47 -25.18
N GLY A 636 -26.64 -20.28 -26.21
CA GLY A 636 -26.96 -19.94 -27.59
C GLY A 636 -26.58 -21.03 -28.58
N PRO A 637 -26.92 -20.86 -29.87
CA PRO A 637 -26.58 -21.82 -30.92
C PRO A 637 -25.09 -22.14 -30.97
N ARG A 638 -24.24 -21.12 -30.78
CA ARG A 638 -22.77 -21.21 -30.78
C ARG A 638 -22.14 -21.06 -29.38
N GLY A 639 -22.93 -21.25 -28.32
CA GLY A 639 -22.43 -21.35 -26.94
C GLY A 639 -22.10 -22.80 -26.58
N LEU A 640 -20.92 -23.03 -26.02
CA LEU A 640 -20.42 -24.33 -25.55
C LEU A 640 -20.56 -24.43 -24.04
N TYR A 641 -21.34 -25.38 -23.52
CA TYR A 641 -21.53 -25.50 -22.07
C TYR A 641 -20.34 -26.21 -21.42
N VAL A 642 -19.45 -25.44 -20.80
CA VAL A 642 -18.21 -25.95 -20.21
C VAL A 642 -18.33 -26.33 -18.74
N GLY A 643 -19.31 -25.77 -18.02
CA GLY A 643 -19.49 -26.04 -16.59
C GLY A 643 -20.14 -24.89 -15.85
N ASN A 644 -19.86 -24.77 -14.56
CA ASN A 644 -20.43 -23.73 -13.71
C ASN A 644 -19.35 -22.77 -13.21
N ILE A 645 -19.72 -21.52 -12.96
CA ILE A 645 -18.87 -20.59 -12.22
C ILE A 645 -18.60 -21.19 -10.83
N ALA A 646 -17.32 -21.29 -10.46
CA ALA A 646 -16.91 -21.98 -9.24
C ALA A 646 -17.65 -21.46 -8.00
N GLU A 647 -17.99 -22.37 -7.07
CA GLU A 647 -18.84 -22.11 -5.88
C GLU A 647 -20.30 -21.68 -6.17
N THR A 648 -20.74 -21.70 -7.43
CA THR A 648 -22.12 -21.36 -7.79
C THR A 648 -22.76 -22.45 -8.65
N LYS A 649 -24.09 -22.40 -8.78
CA LYS A 649 -24.83 -23.21 -9.77
C LYS A 649 -25.06 -22.49 -11.11
N ARG A 650 -24.38 -21.34 -11.33
CA ARG A 650 -24.54 -20.57 -12.57
C ARG A 650 -23.71 -21.21 -13.66
N LYS A 651 -24.38 -21.65 -14.73
CA LYS A 651 -23.74 -22.18 -15.94
C LYS A 651 -22.87 -21.10 -16.59
N THR A 652 -21.73 -21.52 -17.11
CA THR A 652 -20.84 -20.71 -17.94
C THR A 652 -20.63 -21.39 -19.27
N TYR A 653 -20.44 -20.58 -20.31
CA TYR A 653 -20.31 -21.03 -21.68
C TYR A 653 -19.05 -20.42 -22.30
N PHE A 654 -18.45 -21.14 -23.25
CA PHE A 654 -17.47 -20.56 -24.15
C PHE A 654 -18.14 -20.24 -25.49
N ASP A 655 -17.75 -19.13 -26.11
CA ASP A 655 -18.10 -18.88 -27.50
C ASP A 655 -17.31 -19.86 -28.39
N MET A 656 -18.04 -20.65 -29.18
CA MET A 656 -17.47 -21.64 -30.10
C MET A 656 -16.54 -21.00 -31.12
N ASP A 657 -16.86 -19.80 -31.63
CA ASP A 657 -16.04 -19.15 -32.64
C ASP A 657 -14.77 -18.55 -32.07
N ASN A 658 -14.72 -18.27 -30.78
CA ASN A 658 -13.49 -17.82 -30.12
C ASN A 658 -12.43 -18.92 -30.05
N LEU A 659 -12.80 -20.20 -30.17
CA LEU A 659 -11.82 -21.29 -30.26
C LEU A 659 -10.96 -21.22 -31.53
N LYS A 660 -11.38 -20.48 -32.58
CA LYS A 660 -10.54 -20.23 -33.77
C LYS A 660 -9.32 -19.37 -33.46
N THR A 661 -9.41 -18.56 -32.40
CA THR A 661 -8.27 -17.81 -31.82
C THR A 661 -7.50 -18.63 -30.79
N HIS A 662 -7.63 -19.96 -30.89
CA HIS A 662 -6.89 -20.98 -30.18
C HIS A 662 -7.15 -20.99 -28.67
N THR A 663 -6.83 -22.11 -28.05
CA THR A 663 -7.02 -22.35 -26.63
C THR A 663 -5.86 -23.13 -26.07
N ILE A 664 -5.40 -22.74 -24.89
CA ILE A 664 -4.35 -23.45 -24.16
C ILE A 664 -4.84 -23.88 -22.79
N ILE A 665 -4.54 -25.11 -22.41
CA ILE A 665 -4.89 -25.67 -21.12
C ILE A 665 -3.61 -26.16 -20.45
N ALA A 666 -3.27 -25.56 -19.31
CA ALA A 666 -2.05 -25.83 -18.54
C ALA A 666 -2.36 -26.23 -17.09
N GLY A 667 -1.44 -26.94 -16.43
CA GLY A 667 -1.58 -27.38 -15.04
C GLY A 667 -0.88 -28.69 -14.70
N SER A 668 -0.76 -29.00 -13.41
CA SER A 668 -0.01 -30.17 -12.94
C SER A 668 -0.63 -31.49 -13.42
N THR A 669 0.12 -32.59 -13.36
CA THR A 669 -0.42 -33.94 -13.58
C THR A 669 -1.59 -34.20 -12.62
N GLY A 670 -2.67 -34.80 -13.12
CA GLY A 670 -3.89 -35.07 -12.34
C GLY A 670 -4.77 -33.86 -12.00
N SER A 671 -4.46 -32.65 -12.49
CA SER A 671 -5.27 -31.44 -12.23
C SER A 671 -6.61 -31.39 -13.00
N GLY A 672 -6.78 -32.24 -14.02
CA GLY A 672 -7.97 -32.29 -14.87
C GLY A 672 -7.82 -31.64 -16.25
N LYS A 673 -6.59 -31.48 -16.77
CA LYS A 673 -6.33 -30.87 -18.09
C LYS A 673 -7.03 -31.58 -19.26
N SER A 674 -6.68 -32.85 -19.51
CA SER A 674 -7.25 -33.62 -20.62
C SER A 674 -8.76 -33.78 -20.46
N PHE A 675 -9.23 -33.93 -19.22
CA PHE A 675 -10.67 -33.95 -18.90
C PHE A 675 -11.37 -32.64 -19.32
N THR A 676 -10.77 -31.49 -19.03
CA THR A 676 -11.28 -30.17 -19.42
C THR A 676 -11.25 -29.98 -20.93
N ALA A 677 -10.16 -30.39 -21.58
CA ALA A 677 -10.02 -30.35 -23.04
C ALA A 677 -11.09 -31.20 -23.73
N GLN A 678 -11.34 -32.41 -23.19
CA GLN A 678 -12.37 -33.31 -23.68
C GLN A 678 -13.76 -32.68 -23.55
N VAL A 679 -14.09 -32.00 -22.44
CA VAL A 679 -15.37 -31.28 -22.30
C VAL A 679 -15.57 -30.26 -23.43
N ILE A 680 -14.53 -29.50 -23.78
CA ILE A 680 -14.59 -28.54 -24.91
C ILE A 680 -14.80 -29.28 -26.24
N ALA A 681 -14.07 -30.37 -26.47
CA ALA A 681 -14.20 -31.18 -27.67
C ALA A 681 -15.59 -31.82 -27.81
N GLU A 682 -16.17 -32.32 -26.71
CA GLU A 682 -17.54 -32.86 -26.68
C GLU A 682 -18.56 -31.81 -27.11
N GLU A 683 -18.47 -30.59 -26.56
CA GLU A 683 -19.40 -29.52 -26.93
C GLU A 683 -19.20 -29.09 -28.38
N ALA A 684 -17.97 -29.04 -28.89
CA ALA A 684 -17.69 -28.76 -30.30
C ALA A 684 -18.32 -29.82 -31.21
N LEU A 685 -18.17 -31.11 -30.89
CA LEU A 685 -18.80 -32.22 -31.63
C LEU A 685 -20.33 -32.14 -31.59
N ASP A 686 -20.91 -31.80 -30.43
CA ASP A 686 -22.36 -31.63 -30.25
C ASP A 686 -22.93 -30.51 -31.11
N LYS A 687 -22.10 -29.51 -31.41
CA LYS A 687 -22.40 -28.38 -32.29
C LYS A 687 -21.91 -28.60 -33.73
N ASN A 688 -21.66 -29.86 -34.11
CA ASN A 688 -21.33 -30.27 -35.48
C ASN A 688 -19.99 -29.71 -35.99
N VAL A 689 -19.02 -29.46 -35.11
CA VAL A 689 -17.64 -29.10 -35.48
C VAL A 689 -16.82 -30.38 -35.63
N ALA A 690 -15.95 -30.45 -36.64
CA ALA A 690 -15.03 -31.58 -36.79
C ALA A 690 -13.89 -31.48 -35.77
N VAL A 691 -13.52 -32.59 -35.13
CA VAL A 691 -12.43 -32.61 -34.14
C VAL A 691 -11.37 -33.61 -34.56
N ILE A 692 -10.11 -33.17 -34.64
CA ILE A 692 -8.96 -34.06 -34.90
C ILE A 692 -8.04 -34.01 -33.70
N ILE A 693 -7.64 -35.17 -33.20
CA ILE A 693 -6.81 -35.29 -32.00
C ILE A 693 -5.51 -35.99 -32.33
N PHE A 694 -4.42 -35.43 -31.83
CA PHE A 694 -3.08 -36.00 -31.81
C PHE A 694 -2.77 -36.46 -30.39
N ASP A 695 -2.91 -37.76 -30.14
CA ASP A 695 -2.89 -38.34 -28.80
C ASP A 695 -1.68 -39.29 -28.60
N PRO A 696 -0.63 -38.86 -27.88
CA PRO A 696 0.50 -39.72 -27.51
C PRO A 696 0.17 -40.71 -26.38
N THR A 697 -0.96 -40.57 -25.69
CA THR A 697 -1.32 -41.37 -24.51
C THR A 697 -2.41 -42.42 -24.76
N ALA A 698 -3.08 -42.32 -25.91
CA ALA A 698 -4.30 -43.05 -26.27
C ALA A 698 -5.52 -42.79 -25.35
N GLN A 699 -5.47 -41.79 -24.46
CA GLN A 699 -6.58 -41.46 -23.56
C GLN A 699 -7.85 -41.00 -24.27
N TRP A 700 -7.72 -40.34 -25.43
CA TRP A 700 -8.86 -39.80 -26.17
C TRP A 700 -9.70 -40.87 -26.86
N THR A 701 -9.15 -42.07 -27.02
CA THR A 701 -9.86 -43.22 -27.60
C THR A 701 -11.14 -43.59 -26.84
N GLY A 702 -11.24 -43.21 -25.56
CA GLY A 702 -12.44 -43.36 -24.74
C GLY A 702 -13.65 -42.57 -25.26
N MET A 703 -13.45 -41.52 -26.08
CA MET A 703 -14.55 -40.73 -26.69
C MET A 703 -15.46 -41.57 -27.59
N LEU A 704 -14.96 -42.69 -28.11
CA LEU A 704 -15.72 -43.63 -28.93
C LEU A 704 -16.64 -44.55 -28.09
N ARG A 705 -16.68 -44.38 -26.77
CA ARG A 705 -17.51 -45.17 -25.84
C ARG A 705 -18.36 -44.31 -24.93
N LYS A 706 -19.53 -44.84 -24.57
CA LYS A 706 -20.40 -44.25 -23.55
C LYS A 706 -19.72 -44.30 -22.19
N CYS A 707 -19.89 -43.25 -21.39
CA CYS A 707 -19.45 -43.27 -20.00
C CYS A 707 -20.14 -44.39 -19.21
N GLN A 708 -19.36 -45.23 -18.53
CA GLN A 708 -19.87 -46.28 -17.63
C GLN A 708 -19.46 -46.06 -16.17
N ASP A 709 -18.60 -45.08 -15.90
CA ASP A 709 -18.07 -44.83 -14.57
C ASP A 709 -19.15 -44.22 -13.65
N ARG A 710 -19.57 -44.99 -12.65
CA ARG A 710 -20.59 -44.56 -11.69
C ARG A 710 -20.15 -43.34 -10.87
N SER A 711 -18.86 -43.14 -10.64
CA SER A 711 -18.34 -41.99 -9.90
C SER A 711 -18.56 -40.68 -10.67
N ILE A 712 -18.31 -40.70 -11.99
CA ILE A 712 -18.54 -39.58 -12.90
C ILE A 712 -20.05 -39.34 -13.08
N ILE A 713 -20.84 -40.39 -13.30
CA ILE A 713 -22.29 -40.26 -13.51
C ILE A 713 -22.99 -39.68 -12.27
N LYS A 714 -22.49 -39.96 -11.06
CA LYS A 714 -23.03 -39.37 -9.82
C LYS A 714 -22.86 -37.85 -9.75
N THR A 715 -21.84 -37.28 -10.40
CA THR A 715 -21.62 -35.82 -10.36
C THR A 715 -22.50 -35.06 -11.35
N TYR A 716 -23.18 -35.72 -12.28
CA TYR A 716 -24.06 -35.10 -13.29
C TYR A 716 -25.13 -34.19 -12.66
N GLY A 717 -25.71 -34.60 -11.53
CA GLY A 717 -26.72 -33.82 -10.82
C GLY A 717 -26.22 -32.46 -10.31
N GLN A 718 -24.90 -32.26 -10.16
CA GLN A 718 -24.31 -30.96 -9.78
C GLN A 718 -24.29 -29.96 -10.94
N PHE A 719 -24.43 -30.44 -12.18
CA PHE A 719 -24.33 -29.69 -13.43
C PHE A 719 -25.62 -29.71 -14.26
N ASP A 720 -26.75 -30.08 -13.64
CA ASP A 720 -28.04 -30.27 -14.31
C ASP A 720 -27.99 -31.24 -15.50
N MET A 721 -27.08 -32.22 -15.45
CA MET A 721 -26.95 -33.27 -16.46
C MET A 721 -27.73 -34.53 -16.04
N GLN A 722 -28.14 -35.32 -17.02
CA GLN A 722 -28.96 -36.52 -16.87
C GLN A 722 -28.28 -37.73 -17.52
N GLN A 723 -28.69 -38.95 -17.14
CA GLN A 723 -28.15 -40.17 -17.74
C GLN A 723 -28.37 -40.26 -19.26
N LYS A 724 -29.39 -39.58 -19.79
CA LYS A 724 -29.63 -39.50 -21.25
C LYS A 724 -28.53 -38.73 -22.00
N ASP A 725 -27.75 -37.90 -21.29
CA ASP A 725 -26.67 -37.11 -21.89
C ASP A 725 -25.40 -37.97 -22.13
N ILE A 726 -25.34 -39.16 -21.52
CA ILE A 726 -24.26 -40.14 -21.73
C ILE A 726 -24.28 -40.62 -23.18
N LYS A 727 -23.16 -40.45 -23.88
CA LYS A 727 -23.04 -40.89 -25.27
C LYS A 727 -21.61 -41.20 -25.67
N ALA A 728 -21.50 -41.96 -26.76
CA ALA A 728 -20.27 -42.13 -27.52
C ALA A 728 -20.29 -41.15 -28.70
N PHE A 729 -19.12 -40.67 -29.10
CA PHE A 729 -18.96 -39.80 -30.25
C PHE A 729 -18.60 -40.63 -31.48
N SER A 730 -19.18 -40.27 -32.62
CA SER A 730 -18.89 -40.95 -33.88
C SER A 730 -17.50 -40.55 -34.37
N GLY A 731 -16.62 -41.52 -34.56
CA GLY A 731 -15.27 -41.20 -34.96
C GLY A 731 -14.46 -42.37 -35.46
N SER A 732 -13.32 -42.05 -36.05
CA SER A 732 -12.34 -43.01 -36.57
C SER A 732 -11.03 -42.91 -35.82
N LEU A 733 -10.35 -44.04 -35.72
CA LEU A 733 -9.09 -44.18 -35.03
C LEU A 733 -8.02 -44.65 -36.02
N LYS A 734 -6.87 -43.98 -36.03
CA LYS A 734 -5.70 -44.40 -36.79
C LYS A 734 -4.48 -44.41 -35.88
N MET A 735 -3.89 -45.59 -35.71
CA MET A 735 -2.57 -45.73 -35.09
C MET A 735 -1.50 -45.30 -36.11
N VAL A 736 -0.63 -44.38 -35.70
CA VAL A 736 0.45 -43.88 -36.55
C VAL A 736 1.68 -44.76 -36.33
N THR A 737 2.18 -45.35 -37.41
CA THR A 737 3.36 -46.24 -37.38
C THR A 737 4.60 -45.60 -38.00
N ASN A 738 4.44 -44.55 -38.81
CA ASN A 738 5.53 -43.84 -39.45
C ASN A 738 5.27 -42.33 -39.43
N ALA A 739 6.21 -41.56 -38.88
CA ALA A 739 6.09 -40.11 -38.76
C ALA A 739 6.02 -39.35 -40.11
N TYR A 740 6.55 -39.95 -41.18
CA TYR A 740 6.59 -39.37 -42.53
C TYR A 740 5.36 -39.72 -43.37
N GLU A 741 4.37 -40.42 -42.81
CA GLU A 741 3.13 -40.74 -43.49
C GLU A 741 2.37 -39.46 -43.91
N GLU A 742 2.05 -39.34 -45.20
CA GLU A 742 1.24 -38.25 -45.74
C GLU A 742 -0.20 -38.37 -45.24
N ILE A 743 -0.72 -37.29 -44.65
CA ILE A 743 -2.09 -37.24 -44.14
C ILE A 743 -2.88 -36.16 -44.84
N ASN A 744 -3.85 -36.58 -45.64
CA ASN A 744 -4.88 -35.69 -46.15
C ASN A 744 -5.83 -35.30 -45.00
N ILE A 745 -5.71 -34.06 -44.53
CA ILE A 745 -6.49 -33.57 -43.39
C ILE A 745 -7.95 -33.35 -43.80
N ALA A 746 -8.25 -32.89 -45.02
CA ALA A 746 -9.61 -32.69 -45.51
C ALA A 746 -10.49 -33.94 -45.35
N LYS A 747 -9.95 -35.14 -45.61
CA LYS A 747 -10.67 -36.41 -45.46
C LYS A 747 -11.28 -36.60 -44.07
N TYR A 748 -10.66 -36.02 -43.05
CA TYR A 748 -11.03 -36.13 -41.63
C TYR A 748 -11.78 -34.90 -41.09
N THR A 749 -12.07 -33.89 -41.92
CA THR A 749 -12.79 -32.66 -41.50
C THR A 749 -14.32 -32.77 -41.53
N LYS A 750 -14.87 -33.94 -41.22
CA LYS A 750 -16.31 -34.19 -41.29
C LYS A 750 -17.04 -33.56 -40.09
N PRO A 751 -18.04 -32.69 -40.31
CA PRO A 751 -18.80 -32.05 -39.24
C PRO A 751 -19.38 -33.05 -38.23
N GLY A 752 -19.16 -32.81 -36.94
CA GLY A 752 -19.67 -33.64 -35.84
C GLY A 752 -18.97 -34.99 -35.67
N GLU A 753 -17.89 -35.25 -36.41
CA GLU A 753 -17.07 -36.46 -36.28
C GLU A 753 -15.72 -36.18 -35.63
N ILE A 754 -15.20 -37.18 -34.93
CA ILE A 754 -13.89 -37.14 -34.28
C ILE A 754 -12.89 -38.07 -34.98
N GLN A 755 -11.69 -37.58 -35.28
CA GLN A 755 -10.57 -38.38 -35.77
C GLN A 755 -9.47 -38.42 -34.72
N ILE A 756 -9.06 -39.61 -34.32
CA ILE A 756 -8.02 -39.80 -33.28
C ILE A 756 -6.79 -40.43 -33.93
N PHE A 757 -5.69 -39.67 -33.97
CA PHE A 757 -4.36 -40.16 -34.32
C PHE A 757 -3.64 -40.59 -33.05
N VAL A 758 -3.49 -41.90 -32.89
CA VAL A 758 -2.81 -42.49 -31.73
C VAL A 758 -1.33 -42.60 -32.05
N MET A 759 -0.50 -41.93 -31.25
CA MET A 759 0.95 -41.79 -31.48
C MET A 759 1.78 -42.44 -30.36
N ASN A 760 1.16 -43.29 -29.54
CA ASN A 760 1.79 -43.92 -28.38
C ASN A 760 2.98 -44.84 -28.70
N ASN A 761 3.15 -45.21 -29.97
CA ASN A 761 4.24 -46.06 -30.46
C ASN A 761 5.36 -45.27 -31.15
N LEU A 762 5.27 -43.93 -31.18
CA LEU A 762 6.29 -43.07 -31.76
C LEU A 762 7.17 -42.48 -30.66
N GLU A 763 8.47 -42.36 -30.94
CA GLU A 763 9.39 -41.62 -30.08
C GLU A 763 9.11 -40.11 -30.16
N PRO A 764 9.53 -39.30 -29.15
CA PRO A 764 9.27 -37.86 -29.15
C PRO A 764 9.72 -37.12 -30.43
N GLU A 765 10.87 -37.49 -31.01
CA GLU A 765 11.36 -36.93 -32.28
C GLU A 765 10.46 -37.27 -33.47
N ASP A 766 9.90 -38.50 -33.49
CA ASP A 766 8.97 -38.94 -34.53
C ASP A 766 7.59 -38.28 -34.37
N ILE A 767 7.11 -38.11 -33.14
CA ILE A 767 5.90 -37.33 -32.84
C ILE A 767 6.06 -35.91 -33.37
N GLU A 768 7.24 -35.33 -33.19
CA GLU A 768 7.55 -33.97 -33.65
C GLU A 768 7.52 -33.83 -35.17
N ILE A 769 8.10 -34.79 -35.89
CA ILE A 769 8.05 -34.86 -37.36
C ILE A 769 6.59 -35.00 -37.82
N PHE A 770 5.83 -35.88 -37.16
CA PHE A 770 4.44 -36.13 -37.50
C PHE A 770 3.55 -34.90 -37.26
N VAL A 771 3.69 -34.23 -36.12
CA VAL A 771 3.00 -32.97 -35.82
C VAL A 771 3.36 -31.90 -36.86
N SER A 772 4.65 -31.75 -37.18
CA SER A 772 5.12 -30.80 -38.20
C SER A 772 4.48 -31.08 -39.56
N ASN A 773 4.37 -32.35 -39.92
CA ASN A 773 3.73 -32.78 -41.13
C ASN A 773 2.23 -32.44 -41.17
N THR A 774 1.51 -32.68 -40.08
CA THR A 774 0.05 -32.37 -40.02
C THR A 774 -0.24 -30.89 -40.23
N VAL A 775 0.62 -30.01 -39.70
CA VAL A 775 0.54 -28.57 -39.92
C VAL A 775 0.82 -28.23 -41.39
N ARG A 776 1.87 -28.81 -41.98
CA ARG A 776 2.23 -28.63 -43.40
C ARG A 776 1.08 -29.02 -44.34
N GLU A 777 0.41 -30.14 -44.08
CA GLU A 777 -0.70 -30.61 -44.93
C GLU A 777 -1.88 -29.62 -44.94
N ILE A 778 -2.20 -29.00 -43.81
CA ILE A 778 -3.24 -27.96 -43.75
C ILE A 778 -2.86 -26.72 -44.59
N PHE A 779 -1.58 -26.31 -44.55
CA PHE A 779 -1.09 -25.22 -45.39
C PHE A 779 -1.15 -25.56 -46.88
N LYS A 780 -0.95 -26.83 -47.26
CA LYS A 780 -1.02 -27.29 -48.66
C LYS A 780 -2.45 -27.32 -49.20
N GLU A 781 -3.42 -27.69 -48.36
CA GLU A 781 -4.80 -27.84 -48.80
C GLU A 781 -5.51 -26.52 -49.16
N LYS A 782 -4.94 -25.35 -48.82
CA LYS A 782 -5.50 -24.02 -49.12
C LYS A 782 -6.99 -23.92 -48.75
N LEU A 783 -7.30 -24.20 -47.48
CA LEU A 783 -8.67 -24.15 -46.96
C LEU A 783 -9.33 -22.78 -47.21
N THR A 784 -10.65 -22.79 -47.45
CA THR A 784 -11.44 -21.57 -47.64
C THR A 784 -11.50 -20.75 -46.35
N GLU A 785 -11.38 -19.42 -46.44
CA GLU A 785 -11.57 -18.54 -45.28
C GLU A 785 -12.95 -18.71 -44.65
N SER A 786 -13.00 -18.66 -43.31
CA SER A 786 -14.24 -18.85 -42.56
C SER A 786 -14.21 -18.01 -41.29
N LYS A 787 -15.31 -17.30 -41.03
CA LYS A 787 -15.51 -16.57 -39.76
C LYS A 787 -15.92 -17.51 -38.63
N GLU A 788 -16.52 -18.65 -38.97
CA GLU A 788 -16.99 -19.66 -38.03
C GLU A 788 -15.95 -20.77 -37.85
N LEU A 789 -15.90 -21.34 -36.64
CA LEU A 789 -15.13 -22.55 -36.35
C LEU A 789 -15.70 -23.74 -37.13
N LYS A 790 -14.86 -24.38 -37.95
CA LYS A 790 -15.19 -25.59 -38.74
C LYS A 790 -14.43 -26.82 -38.25
N LEU A 791 -13.20 -26.62 -37.77
CA LEU A 791 -12.29 -27.68 -37.37
C LEU A 791 -11.58 -27.29 -36.07
N LEU A 792 -11.54 -28.21 -35.10
CA LEU A 792 -10.76 -28.09 -33.88
C LEU A 792 -9.66 -29.15 -33.88
N LEU A 793 -8.40 -28.71 -33.92
CA LEU A 793 -7.25 -29.60 -33.77
C LEU A 793 -6.81 -29.62 -32.32
N VAL A 794 -6.69 -30.81 -31.74
CA VAL A 794 -6.27 -31.00 -30.36
C VAL A 794 -4.91 -31.65 -30.35
N TYR A 795 -3.95 -31.00 -29.72
CA TYR A 795 -2.63 -31.56 -29.48
C TYR A 795 -2.48 -31.79 -27.97
N ASP A 796 -2.47 -33.06 -27.57
CA ASP A 796 -2.28 -33.44 -26.18
C ASP A 796 -0.80 -33.55 -25.84
N GLU A 797 -0.43 -33.21 -24.59
CA GLU A 797 0.93 -33.28 -24.07
C GLU A 797 1.99 -32.58 -24.95
N VAL A 798 1.67 -31.40 -25.51
CA VAL A 798 2.55 -30.69 -26.46
C VAL A 798 3.92 -30.30 -25.91
N HIS A 799 4.08 -30.30 -24.58
CA HIS A 799 5.38 -30.09 -23.95
C HIS A 799 6.41 -31.17 -24.35
N ARG A 800 5.97 -32.37 -24.76
CA ARG A 800 6.85 -33.44 -25.28
C ARG A 800 7.69 -33.02 -26.48
N LEU A 801 7.25 -31.98 -27.20
CA LEU A 801 7.95 -31.42 -28.35
C LEU A 801 9.15 -30.53 -27.94
N LEU A 802 9.29 -30.19 -26.66
CA LEU A 802 10.35 -29.29 -26.18
C LEU A 802 11.66 -30.06 -25.89
N PRO A 803 12.83 -29.40 -26.04
CA PRO A 803 14.14 -30.01 -25.76
C PRO A 803 14.28 -30.69 -24.40
N LYS A 804 13.73 -30.07 -23.36
CA LYS A 804 13.80 -30.61 -21.98
C LYS A 804 13.00 -31.91 -21.78
N PHE A 805 12.18 -32.31 -22.75
CA PHE A 805 11.36 -33.53 -22.71
C PHE A 805 11.71 -34.52 -23.85
N GLY A 806 12.84 -34.32 -24.53
CA GLY A 806 13.33 -35.23 -25.57
C GLY A 806 12.93 -34.88 -27.01
N GLY A 807 12.22 -33.77 -27.22
CA GLY A 807 12.00 -33.22 -28.57
C GLY A 807 13.14 -32.32 -29.05
N THR A 808 13.07 -31.81 -30.27
CA THR A 808 14.05 -30.85 -30.82
C THR A 808 13.55 -29.41 -30.81
N GLY A 809 12.25 -29.17 -30.55
CA GLY A 809 11.59 -27.86 -30.56
C GLY A 809 11.10 -27.38 -31.94
N ILE A 810 11.36 -28.16 -33.00
CA ILE A 810 10.90 -27.98 -34.37
C ILE A 810 9.37 -28.09 -34.51
N GLY A 811 8.72 -29.04 -33.86
CA GLY A 811 7.25 -29.21 -33.94
C GLY A 811 6.53 -28.02 -33.33
N PHE A 812 7.11 -27.47 -32.26
CA PHE A 812 6.59 -26.27 -31.62
C PHE A 812 6.67 -25.04 -32.52
N LEU A 813 7.73 -24.92 -33.34
CA LEU A 813 7.87 -23.89 -34.36
C LEU A 813 6.75 -23.98 -35.43
N GLN A 814 6.36 -25.19 -35.82
CA GLN A 814 5.24 -25.38 -36.76
C GLN A 814 3.90 -25.06 -36.10
N ILE A 815 3.68 -25.45 -34.84
CA ILE A 815 2.48 -25.06 -34.09
C ILE A 815 2.39 -23.53 -33.96
N GLU A 816 3.50 -22.84 -33.67
CA GLU A 816 3.56 -21.37 -33.62
C GLU A 816 3.12 -20.75 -34.95
N ARG A 817 3.60 -21.31 -36.07
CA ARG A 817 3.19 -20.88 -37.41
C ARG A 817 1.70 -21.13 -37.65
N ALA A 818 1.18 -22.27 -37.23
CA ALA A 818 -0.24 -22.61 -37.32
C ALA A 818 -1.13 -21.61 -36.55
N ILE A 819 -0.77 -21.27 -35.31
CA ILE A 819 -1.49 -20.31 -34.45
C ILE A 819 -1.68 -18.94 -35.14
N ARG A 820 -0.74 -18.51 -35.98
CA ARG A 820 -0.83 -17.19 -36.63
C ARG A 820 -1.81 -17.19 -37.82
N GLU A 821 -1.95 -18.32 -38.50
CA GLU A 821 -2.61 -18.41 -39.81
C GLU A 821 -3.96 -19.15 -39.76
N PHE A 822 -4.07 -20.23 -38.98
CA PHE A 822 -5.21 -21.15 -39.01
C PHE A 822 -6.55 -20.51 -38.63
N ARG A 823 -6.51 -19.47 -37.79
CA ARG A 823 -7.70 -18.67 -37.42
C ARG A 823 -8.46 -18.10 -38.62
N LYS A 824 -7.78 -17.84 -39.74
CA LYS A 824 -8.39 -17.29 -40.99
C LYS A 824 -9.28 -18.32 -41.70
N TRP A 825 -8.98 -19.61 -41.54
CA TRP A 825 -9.67 -20.72 -42.19
C TRP A 825 -10.75 -21.37 -41.30
N GLY A 826 -11.03 -20.78 -40.13
CA GLY A 826 -11.94 -21.39 -39.15
C GLY A 826 -11.37 -22.65 -38.50
N VAL A 827 -10.04 -22.76 -38.42
CA VAL A 827 -9.34 -23.86 -37.77
C VAL A 827 -8.82 -23.39 -36.40
N GLY A 828 -9.38 -23.96 -35.34
CA GLY A 828 -8.96 -23.72 -33.96
C GLY A 828 -7.91 -24.74 -33.50
N LEU A 829 -7.06 -24.33 -32.56
CA LEU A 829 -6.06 -25.20 -31.94
C LEU A 829 -6.34 -25.28 -30.45
N LEU A 830 -6.36 -26.49 -29.89
CA LEU A 830 -6.47 -26.76 -28.47
C LEU A 830 -5.18 -27.43 -28.01
N LEU A 831 -4.34 -26.69 -27.29
CA LEU A 831 -3.01 -27.12 -26.86
C LEU A 831 -3.04 -27.49 -25.37
N ILE A 832 -2.53 -28.67 -25.02
CA ILE A 832 -2.57 -29.18 -23.65
C ILE A 832 -1.14 -29.43 -23.14
N SER A 833 -0.77 -28.81 -22.02
CA SER A 833 0.59 -28.86 -21.48
C SER A 833 0.63 -28.87 -19.96
N HIS A 834 1.77 -29.22 -19.36
CA HIS A 834 1.93 -29.18 -17.90
C HIS A 834 2.13 -27.77 -17.35
N VAL A 835 2.95 -26.96 -18.04
CA VAL A 835 3.35 -25.63 -17.61
C VAL A 835 2.98 -24.65 -18.70
N LEU A 836 2.36 -23.52 -18.35
CA LEU A 836 1.98 -22.51 -19.35
C LEU A 836 3.20 -21.68 -19.77
N ASN A 837 4.15 -21.49 -18.85
CA ASN A 837 5.40 -20.77 -19.12
C ASN A 837 6.33 -21.45 -20.14
N ASP A 838 6.06 -22.72 -20.48
CA ASP A 838 6.78 -23.44 -21.53
C ASP A 838 6.53 -22.89 -22.94
N PHE A 839 5.47 -22.08 -23.10
CA PHE A 839 5.14 -21.43 -24.35
C PHE A 839 5.77 -20.05 -24.41
N VAL A 840 6.46 -19.76 -25.51
CA VAL A 840 7.05 -18.44 -25.74
C VAL A 840 5.95 -17.36 -25.74
N GLU A 841 6.23 -16.16 -25.23
CA GLU A 841 5.25 -15.08 -25.11
C GLU A 841 4.48 -14.78 -26.41
N GLN A 842 5.12 -14.94 -27.58
CA GLN A 842 4.48 -14.73 -28.87
C GLN A 842 3.34 -15.72 -29.15
N ILE A 843 3.46 -16.95 -28.66
CA ILE A 843 2.41 -17.97 -28.77
C ILE A 843 1.26 -17.61 -27.83
N GLN A 844 1.58 -17.28 -26.57
CA GLN A 844 0.58 -16.89 -25.58
C GLN A 844 -0.21 -15.65 -26.02
N ALA A 845 0.43 -14.68 -26.67
CA ALA A 845 -0.21 -13.46 -27.15
C ALA A 845 -1.20 -13.69 -28.32
N ASN A 846 -1.04 -14.77 -29.10
CA ASN A 846 -1.95 -15.11 -30.19
C ASN A 846 -3.03 -16.12 -29.78
N ILE A 847 -2.98 -16.63 -28.54
CA ILE A 847 -3.97 -17.53 -27.97
C ILE A 847 -4.92 -16.71 -27.10
N ASN A 848 -6.18 -16.64 -27.49
CA ASN A 848 -7.17 -15.82 -26.79
C ASN A 848 -7.66 -16.48 -25.50
N THR A 849 -7.92 -17.80 -25.52
CA THR A 849 -8.44 -18.52 -24.35
C THR A 849 -7.33 -19.26 -23.63
N GLN A 850 -7.09 -18.92 -22.37
CA GLN A 850 -6.13 -19.60 -21.50
C GLN A 850 -6.85 -20.21 -20.30
N VAL A 851 -6.66 -21.51 -20.08
CA VAL A 851 -7.21 -22.22 -18.92
C VAL A 851 -6.07 -22.75 -18.08
N GLN A 852 -5.88 -22.12 -16.93
CA GLN A 852 -4.92 -22.59 -15.93
C GLN A 852 -5.64 -23.49 -14.94
N MET A 853 -5.45 -24.79 -15.08
CA MET A 853 -5.83 -25.78 -14.07
C MET A 853 -4.88 -25.69 -12.88
N LYS A 854 -5.24 -26.36 -11.78
CA LYS A 854 -4.40 -26.45 -10.58
C LYS A 854 -2.94 -26.75 -10.95
N THR A 855 -2.04 -25.89 -10.48
CA THR A 855 -0.59 -26.01 -10.72
C THR A 855 0.17 -25.92 -9.39
N ARG A 856 1.35 -26.55 -9.36
CA ARG A 856 2.35 -26.44 -8.30
C ARG A 856 3.65 -25.80 -8.80
N ASP A 857 3.68 -25.46 -10.09
CA ASP A 857 4.85 -24.86 -10.72
C ASP A 857 5.02 -23.41 -10.24
N GLU A 858 6.20 -23.09 -9.69
CA GLU A 858 6.48 -21.77 -9.12
C GLU A 858 6.46 -20.67 -10.18
N SER A 859 6.88 -20.96 -11.41
CA SER A 859 6.89 -19.96 -12.49
C SER A 859 5.48 -19.59 -12.95
N ASP A 860 4.58 -20.57 -13.07
CA ASP A 860 3.16 -20.33 -13.35
C ASP A 860 2.49 -19.58 -12.19
N LEU A 861 2.79 -19.97 -10.94
CA LEU A 861 2.24 -19.32 -9.75
C LEU A 861 2.70 -17.87 -9.60
N GLU A 862 3.98 -17.59 -9.87
CA GLU A 862 4.54 -16.25 -9.84
C GLU A 862 3.96 -15.38 -10.95
N ARG A 863 3.80 -15.93 -12.17
CA ARG A 863 3.09 -15.24 -13.25
C ARG A 863 1.68 -14.85 -12.83
N ILE A 864 0.94 -15.76 -12.18
CA ILE A 864 -0.42 -15.49 -11.69
C ILE A 864 -0.42 -14.41 -10.61
N ARG A 865 0.55 -14.46 -9.68
CA ARG A 865 0.72 -13.47 -8.62
C ARG A 865 0.99 -12.08 -9.18
N MET A 866 1.91 -11.98 -10.14
CA MET A 866 2.30 -10.71 -10.77
C MET A 866 1.23 -10.18 -11.72
N LYS A 867 0.58 -11.05 -12.51
CA LYS A 867 -0.39 -10.64 -13.54
C LYS A 867 -1.77 -10.32 -12.97
N TYR A 868 -2.28 -11.11 -12.02
CA TYR A 868 -3.66 -10.99 -11.52
C TYR A 868 -3.75 -10.70 -10.00
N GLY A 869 -2.61 -10.55 -9.33
CA GLY A 869 -2.53 -10.16 -7.93
C GLY A 869 -2.74 -11.28 -6.91
N GLN A 870 -2.56 -10.93 -5.64
CA GLN A 870 -2.48 -11.88 -4.52
C GLN A 870 -3.78 -12.67 -4.27
N ASN A 871 -4.95 -12.11 -4.61
CA ASN A 871 -6.24 -12.76 -4.37
C ASN A 871 -6.44 -13.99 -5.29
N ILE A 872 -6.19 -13.81 -6.59
CA ILE A 872 -6.29 -14.89 -7.58
C ILE A 872 -5.22 -15.94 -7.32
N PHE A 873 -3.99 -15.53 -6.97
CA PHE A 873 -2.93 -16.46 -6.53
C PHE A 873 -3.37 -17.35 -5.35
N ARG A 874 -3.90 -16.76 -4.28
CA ARG A 874 -4.39 -17.51 -3.11
C ARG A 874 -5.53 -18.48 -3.47
N SER A 875 -6.41 -18.08 -4.39
CA SER A 875 -7.47 -18.95 -4.89
C SER A 875 -6.93 -20.07 -5.79
N MET A 876 -5.94 -19.79 -6.65
CA MET A 876 -5.28 -20.77 -7.51
C MET A 876 -4.68 -21.91 -6.70
N VAL A 877 -3.92 -21.61 -5.64
CA VAL A 877 -3.32 -22.60 -4.74
C VAL A 877 -4.38 -23.49 -4.06
N LYS A 878 -5.54 -22.92 -3.74
CA LYS A 878 -6.65 -23.64 -3.08
C LYS A 878 -7.52 -24.45 -4.05
N THR A 879 -7.38 -24.23 -5.36
CA THR A 879 -8.23 -24.84 -6.41
C THR A 879 -8.32 -26.37 -6.27
N LYS A 880 -9.54 -26.91 -6.42
CA LYS A 880 -9.77 -28.36 -6.45
C LYS A 880 -9.50 -28.91 -7.86
N VAL A 881 -9.30 -30.21 -7.97
CA VAL A 881 -9.18 -30.90 -9.28
C VAL A 881 -10.48 -30.69 -10.07
N GLY A 882 -10.36 -30.42 -11.38
CA GLY A 882 -11.51 -30.14 -12.26
C GLY A 882 -12.00 -28.69 -12.22
N THR A 883 -11.40 -27.82 -11.39
CA THR A 883 -11.59 -26.37 -11.46
C THR A 883 -10.39 -25.72 -12.13
N GLY A 884 -10.64 -24.77 -13.03
CA GLY A 884 -9.58 -23.99 -13.70
C GLY A 884 -9.87 -22.49 -13.67
N LEU A 885 -8.80 -21.70 -13.71
CA LEU A 885 -8.86 -20.26 -13.94
C LEU A 885 -8.88 -20.01 -15.44
N VAL A 886 -9.97 -19.43 -15.93
CA VAL A 886 -10.17 -19.07 -17.33
C VAL A 886 -9.84 -17.59 -17.51
N GLU A 887 -8.96 -17.30 -18.45
CA GLU A 887 -8.71 -15.97 -19.00
C GLU A 887 -9.08 -15.97 -20.48
N ASN A 888 -9.84 -14.96 -20.90
CA ASN A 888 -10.08 -14.68 -22.30
C ASN A 888 -10.33 -13.18 -22.45
N SER A 889 -9.74 -12.54 -23.45
CA SER A 889 -9.83 -11.08 -23.63
C SER A 889 -11.25 -10.59 -23.94
N ASP A 890 -12.08 -11.44 -24.56
CA ASP A 890 -13.48 -11.16 -24.87
C ASP A 890 -14.43 -11.48 -23.72
N TYR A 891 -13.97 -12.17 -22.67
CA TYR A 891 -14.81 -12.59 -21.54
C TYR A 891 -14.46 -11.77 -20.30
N ASN A 892 -15.48 -11.36 -19.53
CA ASN A 892 -15.28 -10.67 -18.24
C ASN A 892 -14.28 -9.49 -18.32
N LYS A 893 -14.24 -8.78 -19.46
CA LYS A 893 -13.32 -7.67 -19.73
C LYS A 893 -11.83 -8.05 -19.61
N GLY A 894 -11.49 -9.31 -19.88
CA GLY A 894 -10.13 -9.85 -19.75
C GLY A 894 -9.75 -10.26 -18.32
N GLU A 895 -10.59 -10.00 -17.32
CA GLU A 895 -10.32 -10.40 -15.93
C GLU A 895 -10.57 -11.90 -15.75
N PRO A 896 -9.63 -12.64 -15.14
CA PRO A 896 -9.72 -14.09 -15.07
C PRO A 896 -10.74 -14.54 -14.03
N TYR A 897 -11.37 -15.69 -14.27
CA TYR A 897 -12.43 -16.22 -13.40
C TYR A 897 -12.38 -17.75 -13.30
N PHE A 898 -12.83 -18.28 -12.16
CA PHE A 898 -12.79 -19.72 -11.90
C PHE A 898 -14.03 -20.44 -12.42
N VAL A 899 -13.79 -21.54 -13.11
CA VAL A 899 -14.82 -22.43 -13.68
C VAL A 899 -14.64 -23.83 -13.11
N ASP A 900 -15.71 -24.38 -12.55
CA ASP A 900 -15.84 -25.81 -12.27
C ASP A 900 -16.32 -26.48 -13.55
N PHE A 901 -15.45 -27.25 -14.21
CA PHE A 901 -15.80 -27.92 -15.46
C PHE A 901 -16.77 -29.07 -15.23
N ARG A 902 -17.74 -29.22 -16.13
CA ARG A 902 -18.75 -30.29 -16.06
C ARG A 902 -18.11 -31.67 -16.27
N PRO A 903 -18.72 -32.76 -15.79
CA PRO A 903 -18.26 -34.10 -16.10
C PRO A 903 -18.44 -34.45 -17.59
N ILE A 904 -17.60 -35.36 -18.10
CA ILE A 904 -17.65 -35.88 -19.47
C ILE A 904 -18.83 -36.83 -19.71
N LYS A 905 -19.31 -36.87 -20.97
CA LYS A 905 -20.40 -37.72 -21.50
C LYS A 905 -19.91 -39.10 -21.99
N HIS A 906 -18.63 -39.18 -22.36
CA HIS A 906 -17.97 -40.40 -22.87
C HIS A 906 -17.16 -41.14 -21.79
N SER A 907 -16.53 -42.25 -22.16
CA SER A 907 -15.70 -43.06 -21.25
C SER A 907 -14.34 -42.42 -20.96
N LEU A 908 -13.98 -42.28 -19.69
CA LEU A 908 -12.63 -41.84 -19.30
C LEU A 908 -11.55 -42.87 -19.65
N THR A 909 -11.93 -44.15 -19.72
CA THR A 909 -11.00 -45.24 -19.97
C THR A 909 -10.60 -45.32 -21.44
N ARG A 910 -9.29 -45.39 -21.70
CA ARG A 910 -8.77 -45.69 -23.04
C ARG A 910 -9.22 -47.08 -23.52
N LEU A 911 -9.31 -47.24 -24.83
CA LEU A 911 -9.49 -48.54 -25.47
C LEU A 911 -8.29 -49.46 -25.17
N SER A 912 -8.51 -50.78 -25.16
CA SER A 912 -7.41 -51.73 -25.01
C SER A 912 -6.52 -51.73 -26.26
N GLU A 913 -5.27 -52.13 -26.13
CA GLU A 913 -4.35 -52.20 -27.29
C GLU A 913 -4.87 -53.16 -28.38
N GLU A 914 -5.51 -54.26 -27.99
CA GLU A 914 -6.13 -55.20 -28.93
C GLU A 914 -7.25 -54.53 -29.73
N GLU A 915 -8.08 -53.72 -29.07
CA GLU A 915 -9.16 -53.00 -29.72
C GLU A 915 -8.63 -51.89 -30.63
N ILE A 916 -7.61 -51.15 -30.19
CA ILE A 916 -6.92 -50.13 -31.01
C ILE A 916 -6.34 -50.77 -32.28
N LYS A 917 -5.65 -51.92 -32.15
CA LYS A 917 -5.14 -52.69 -33.29
C LYS A 917 -6.27 -53.16 -34.20
N LYS A 918 -7.40 -53.60 -33.64
CA LYS A 918 -8.58 -54.02 -34.40
C LYS A 918 -9.16 -52.87 -35.22
N TYR A 919 -9.35 -51.70 -34.61
CA TYR A 919 -9.77 -50.48 -35.32
C TYR A 919 -8.80 -50.13 -36.45
N HIS A 920 -7.50 -50.11 -36.16
CA HIS A 920 -6.47 -49.81 -37.15
C HIS A 920 -6.51 -50.77 -38.35
N ASN A 921 -6.61 -52.08 -38.10
CA ASN A 921 -6.68 -53.08 -39.15
C ASN A 921 -7.93 -52.94 -40.01
N TYR A 922 -9.09 -52.67 -39.41
CA TYR A 922 -10.31 -52.40 -40.18
C TYR A 922 -10.20 -51.12 -41.00
N GLN A 923 -9.59 -50.07 -40.43
CA GLN A 923 -9.39 -48.82 -41.15
C GLN A 923 -8.50 -49.01 -42.39
N LEU A 924 -7.40 -49.79 -42.27
CA LEU A 924 -6.56 -50.14 -43.41
C LEU A 924 -7.32 -50.90 -44.50
N LYS A 925 -8.19 -51.84 -44.12
CA LYS A 925 -9.06 -52.56 -45.07
C LYS A 925 -10.05 -51.62 -45.75
N VAL A 926 -10.69 -50.73 -44.99
CA VAL A 926 -11.64 -49.75 -45.51
C VAL A 926 -10.95 -48.79 -46.48
N ASP A 927 -9.75 -48.31 -46.16
CA ASP A 927 -8.98 -47.43 -47.04
C ASP A 927 -8.54 -48.15 -48.33
N GLN A 928 -8.12 -49.42 -48.23
CA GLN A 928 -7.83 -50.26 -49.39
C GLN A 928 -9.08 -50.46 -50.27
N ILE A 929 -10.23 -50.79 -49.68
CA ILE A 929 -11.50 -50.97 -50.40
C ILE A 929 -11.92 -49.67 -51.10
N SER A 930 -11.79 -48.53 -50.42
CA SER A 930 -12.05 -47.21 -51.00
C SER A 930 -11.18 -46.98 -52.23
N TYR A 931 -9.89 -47.30 -52.16
CA TYR A 931 -8.96 -47.15 -53.29
C TYR A 931 -9.25 -48.13 -54.44
N GLU A 932 -9.76 -49.33 -54.15
CA GLU A 932 -10.20 -50.26 -55.20
C GLU A 932 -11.44 -49.75 -55.92
N ILE A 933 -12.39 -49.17 -55.18
CA ILE A 933 -13.59 -48.56 -55.76
C ILE A 933 -13.22 -47.37 -56.65
N GLU A 934 -12.30 -46.49 -56.21
CA GLU A 934 -11.78 -45.39 -57.03
C GLU A 934 -11.18 -45.89 -58.36
N GLN A 935 -10.41 -46.99 -58.32
CA GLN A 935 -9.87 -47.60 -59.55
C GLN A 935 -10.98 -48.17 -60.46
N LEU A 936 -12.04 -48.74 -59.89
CA LEU A 936 -13.19 -49.23 -60.65
C LEU A 936 -13.98 -48.07 -61.30
N GLU A 937 -14.13 -46.94 -60.59
CA GLU A 937 -14.70 -45.70 -61.14
C GLU A 937 -13.89 -45.17 -62.31
N GLU A 938 -12.54 -45.13 -62.21
CA GLU A 938 -11.65 -44.73 -63.31
C GLU A 938 -11.79 -45.65 -64.53
N LEU A 939 -12.06 -46.93 -64.29
CA LEU A 939 -12.35 -47.93 -65.32
C LEU A 939 -13.80 -47.88 -65.83
N LYS A 940 -14.60 -46.92 -65.34
CA LYS A 940 -16.02 -46.71 -65.67
C LYS A 940 -16.92 -47.92 -65.38
N HIS A 941 -16.57 -48.71 -64.36
CA HIS A 941 -17.43 -49.75 -63.83
C HIS A 941 -18.50 -49.14 -62.92
N ASP A 942 -19.68 -49.76 -62.83
CA ASP A 942 -20.72 -49.31 -61.89
C ASP A 942 -20.33 -49.69 -60.45
N VAL A 943 -20.22 -48.68 -59.61
CA VAL A 943 -19.80 -48.82 -58.21
C VAL A 943 -20.87 -48.34 -57.22
N PHE A 944 -22.10 -48.05 -57.68
CA PHE A 944 -23.12 -47.46 -56.83
C PHE A 944 -23.41 -48.29 -55.56
N ASN A 945 -23.59 -49.61 -55.73
CA ASN A 945 -23.81 -50.52 -54.61
C ASN A 945 -22.58 -50.62 -53.70
N LEU A 946 -21.37 -50.72 -54.28
CA LEU A 946 -20.11 -50.76 -53.53
C LEU A 946 -19.95 -49.50 -52.66
N ASN A 947 -20.25 -48.31 -53.19
CA ASN A 947 -20.22 -47.05 -52.46
C ASN A 947 -21.27 -46.99 -51.33
N LEU A 948 -22.47 -47.54 -51.55
CA LEU A 948 -23.50 -47.63 -50.51
C LEU A 948 -23.06 -48.56 -49.37
N THR A 949 -22.54 -49.74 -49.69
CA THR A 949 -22.03 -50.71 -48.72
C THR A 949 -20.82 -50.16 -47.98
N LEU A 950 -19.87 -49.52 -48.67
CA LEU A 950 -18.71 -48.85 -48.05
C LEU A 950 -19.15 -47.77 -47.06
N LYS A 951 -20.19 -47.00 -47.40
CA LYS A 951 -20.75 -45.97 -46.52
C LYS A 951 -21.38 -46.59 -45.26
N LEU A 952 -22.11 -47.70 -45.39
CA LEU A 952 -22.68 -48.43 -44.25
C LEU A 952 -21.59 -49.06 -43.37
N LEU A 953 -20.60 -49.70 -43.99
CA LEU A 953 -19.43 -50.28 -43.35
C LEU A 953 -18.67 -49.22 -42.53
N THR A 954 -18.36 -48.08 -43.15
CA THR A 954 -17.66 -46.96 -42.52
C THR A 954 -18.46 -46.42 -41.34
N LYS A 955 -19.79 -46.28 -41.49
CA LYS A 955 -20.68 -45.87 -40.39
C LYS A 955 -20.63 -46.85 -39.21
N LYS A 956 -20.69 -48.16 -39.49
CA LYS A 956 -20.67 -49.20 -38.45
C LYS A 956 -19.32 -49.33 -37.76
N LEU A 957 -18.24 -49.11 -38.50
CA LEU A 957 -16.89 -49.03 -37.92
C LEU A 957 -16.80 -47.87 -36.93
N LYS A 958 -17.33 -46.70 -37.27
CA LYS A 958 -17.36 -45.53 -36.38
C LYS A 958 -18.26 -45.71 -35.15
N GLU A 959 -19.29 -46.54 -35.24
CA GLU A 959 -20.13 -46.94 -34.11
C GLU A 959 -19.44 -47.99 -33.21
N GLY A 960 -18.29 -48.53 -33.62
CA GLY A 960 -17.57 -49.59 -32.92
C GLY A 960 -18.24 -50.97 -32.97
N ASN A 961 -19.17 -51.18 -33.91
CA ASN A 961 -19.88 -52.45 -34.05
C ASN A 961 -19.11 -53.42 -34.96
N PHE A 962 -18.05 -54.00 -34.43
CA PHE A 962 -17.13 -54.85 -35.21
C PHE A 962 -17.77 -56.08 -35.83
N TYR A 963 -18.77 -56.68 -35.18
CA TYR A 963 -19.47 -57.85 -35.73
C TYR A 963 -20.18 -57.50 -37.05
N VAL A 964 -20.85 -56.36 -37.11
CA VAL A 964 -21.52 -55.89 -38.32
C VAL A 964 -20.51 -55.41 -39.37
N VAL A 965 -19.37 -54.85 -38.93
CA VAL A 965 -18.25 -54.47 -39.82
C VAL A 965 -17.72 -55.70 -40.56
N ASP A 966 -17.51 -56.82 -39.87
CA ASP A 966 -17.06 -58.07 -40.50
C ASP A 966 -18.03 -58.52 -41.60
N ILE A 967 -19.34 -58.50 -41.33
CA ILE A 967 -20.37 -58.88 -42.32
C ILE A 967 -20.29 -58.01 -43.58
N TYR A 968 -20.23 -56.69 -43.42
CA TYR A 968 -20.15 -55.78 -44.57
C TYR A 968 -18.81 -55.85 -45.29
N LEU A 969 -17.72 -56.16 -44.58
CA LEU A 969 -16.42 -56.40 -45.21
C LEU A 969 -16.44 -57.64 -46.09
N ASP A 970 -17.06 -58.72 -45.64
CA ASP A 970 -17.18 -59.94 -46.43
C ASP A 970 -18.07 -59.71 -47.67
N GLU A 971 -19.19 -58.99 -47.49
CA GLU A 971 -20.10 -58.62 -48.59
C GLU A 971 -19.38 -57.77 -49.66
N ILE A 972 -18.74 -56.66 -49.26
CA ILE A 972 -18.08 -55.77 -50.21
C ILE A 972 -16.85 -56.39 -50.86
N SER A 973 -16.10 -57.23 -50.13
CA SER A 973 -14.93 -57.95 -50.68
C SER A 973 -15.35 -58.94 -51.76
N ALA A 974 -16.45 -59.68 -51.54
CA ALA A 974 -17.00 -60.60 -52.53
C ALA A 974 -17.52 -59.89 -53.78
N GLU A 975 -18.13 -58.71 -53.64
CA GLU A 975 -18.55 -57.88 -54.78
C GLU A 975 -17.35 -57.31 -55.55
N LEU A 976 -16.34 -56.80 -54.86
CA LEU A 976 -15.10 -56.31 -55.47
C LEU A 976 -14.38 -57.41 -56.25
N GLU A 977 -14.28 -58.61 -55.69
CA GLU A 977 -13.64 -59.74 -56.36
C GLU A 977 -14.36 -60.07 -57.69
N LYS A 978 -15.69 -60.09 -57.69
CA LYS A 978 -16.48 -60.28 -58.91
C LYS A 978 -16.25 -59.16 -59.93
N ALA A 979 -16.22 -57.90 -59.48
CA ALA A 979 -15.96 -56.75 -60.35
C ALA A 979 -14.58 -56.86 -61.02
N TRP A 980 -13.53 -57.15 -60.26
CA TRP A 980 -12.17 -57.32 -60.78
C TRP A 980 -12.02 -58.53 -61.71
N GLN A 981 -12.66 -59.65 -61.38
CA GLN A 981 -12.72 -60.83 -62.25
C GLN A 981 -13.39 -60.51 -63.60
N SER A 982 -14.49 -59.75 -63.57
CA SER A 982 -15.20 -59.34 -64.80
C SER A 982 -14.32 -58.47 -65.73
N LEU A 983 -13.46 -57.64 -65.14
CA LEU A 983 -12.53 -56.76 -65.86
C LEU A 983 -11.22 -57.45 -66.24
N ARG A 984 -10.98 -58.69 -65.79
CA ARG A 984 -9.71 -59.45 -65.93
C ARG A 984 -8.47 -58.65 -65.49
N LYS A 985 -8.63 -57.79 -64.49
CA LYS A 985 -7.56 -56.98 -63.89
C LYS A 985 -7.43 -57.31 -62.40
N LYS A 986 -6.28 -56.98 -61.81
CA LYS A 986 -6.09 -57.06 -60.37
C LYS A 986 -6.04 -55.65 -59.78
N PRO A 987 -6.63 -55.42 -58.59
CA PRO A 987 -6.55 -54.14 -57.91
C PRO A 987 -5.10 -53.79 -57.58
N LYS A 988 -4.74 -52.52 -57.70
CA LYS A 988 -3.50 -52.00 -57.11
C LYS A 988 -3.66 -51.94 -55.60
N LYS A 989 -2.60 -52.32 -54.89
CA LYS A 989 -2.53 -52.12 -53.43
C LYS A 989 -2.29 -50.64 -53.11
N LEU A 990 -2.95 -50.16 -52.07
CA LEU A 990 -2.73 -48.83 -51.52
C LEU A 990 -1.38 -48.83 -50.80
N GLU A 991 -0.42 -48.07 -51.33
CA GLU A 991 0.85 -47.82 -50.67
C GLU A 991 0.75 -46.55 -49.84
N ILE A 992 1.28 -46.60 -48.61
CA ILE A 992 1.35 -45.43 -47.74
C ILE A 992 2.31 -44.44 -48.40
N LYS A 993 1.79 -43.29 -48.81
CA LYS A 993 2.64 -42.22 -49.34
C LYS A 993 3.46 -41.65 -48.20
N LEU A 994 4.78 -41.66 -48.36
CA LEU A 994 5.72 -41.06 -47.43
C LEU A 994 6.22 -39.75 -48.02
N ILE A 995 6.37 -38.76 -47.16
CA ILE A 995 6.89 -37.45 -47.53
C ILE A 995 8.41 -37.50 -47.56
N ASP A 996 9.00 -36.81 -48.53
CA ASP A 996 10.46 -36.66 -48.61
C ASP A 996 10.98 -35.85 -47.41
N LYS A 997 12.00 -36.38 -46.74
CA LYS A 997 12.68 -35.71 -45.61
C LYS A 997 13.11 -34.29 -45.95
N LYS A 998 13.61 -34.09 -47.18
CA LYS A 998 14.04 -32.76 -47.65
C LYS A 998 12.90 -31.75 -47.70
N GLU A 999 11.68 -32.19 -47.99
CA GLU A 999 10.52 -31.31 -48.04
C GLU A 999 10.14 -30.81 -46.64
N ILE A 1000 10.20 -31.70 -45.64
CA ILE A 1000 9.99 -31.34 -44.23
C ILE A 1000 11.07 -30.37 -43.77
N GLU A 1001 12.35 -30.64 -44.06
CA GLU A 1001 13.46 -29.74 -43.75
C GLU A 1001 13.29 -28.35 -44.37
N ASN A 1002 12.83 -28.27 -45.62
CA ASN A 1002 12.59 -27.00 -46.30
C ASN A 1002 11.43 -26.21 -45.65
N GLU A 1003 10.35 -26.88 -45.25
CA GLU A 1003 9.26 -26.24 -44.50
C GLU A 1003 9.68 -25.81 -43.10
N ILE A 1004 10.58 -26.54 -42.45
CA ILE A 1004 11.17 -26.14 -41.17
C ILE A 1004 12.04 -24.88 -41.37
N LYS A 1005 12.88 -24.84 -42.40
CA LYS A 1005 13.69 -23.65 -42.75
C LYS A 1005 12.79 -22.45 -43.02
N LYS A 1006 11.69 -22.64 -43.74
CA LYS A 1006 10.69 -21.61 -44.00
C LYS A 1006 10.04 -21.11 -42.71
N ALA A 1007 9.60 -22.01 -41.82
CA ALA A 1007 9.05 -21.63 -40.53
C ALA A 1007 10.06 -20.90 -39.63
N ARG A 1008 11.36 -21.27 -39.69
CA ARG A 1008 12.44 -20.54 -38.99
C ARG A 1008 12.59 -19.12 -39.53
N ALA A 1009 12.65 -18.95 -40.85
CA ALA A 1009 12.73 -17.63 -41.47
C ALA A 1009 11.47 -16.77 -41.20
N GLU A 1010 10.28 -17.38 -41.22
CA GLU A 1010 9.03 -16.70 -40.84
C GLU A 1010 9.01 -16.31 -39.36
N ARG A 1011 9.56 -17.15 -38.48
CA ARG A 1011 9.75 -16.80 -37.07
C ARG A 1011 10.72 -15.65 -36.95
N GLU A 1012 11.93 -15.72 -37.51
CA GLU A 1012 12.94 -14.65 -37.49
C GLU A 1012 12.41 -13.32 -38.02
N THR A 1013 11.65 -13.34 -39.12
CA THR A 1013 11.01 -12.13 -39.65
C THR A 1013 9.88 -11.63 -38.76
N ALA A 1014 9.13 -12.52 -38.10
CA ALA A 1014 8.11 -12.16 -37.12
C ALA A 1014 8.71 -11.66 -35.80
N THR A 1015 9.79 -12.24 -35.29
CA THR A 1015 10.54 -11.71 -34.16
C THR A 1015 11.16 -10.38 -34.53
N ALA A 1016 11.76 -10.22 -35.71
CA ALA A 1016 12.27 -8.93 -36.18
C ALA A 1016 11.14 -7.89 -36.37
N LYS A 1017 9.95 -8.30 -36.86
CA LYS A 1017 8.77 -7.43 -36.92
C LYS A 1017 8.22 -7.11 -35.54
N LEU A 1018 8.22 -8.04 -34.60
CA LEU A 1018 7.84 -7.84 -33.20
C LEU A 1018 8.90 -7.09 -32.42
N GLU A 1019 10.16 -7.12 -32.78
CA GLU A 1019 11.20 -6.23 -32.24
C GLU A 1019 11.03 -4.83 -32.82
N LYS A 1020 10.50 -4.71 -34.05
CA LYS A 1020 10.10 -3.44 -34.67
C LYS A 1020 8.70 -2.95 -34.24
N SER A 1021 7.79 -3.84 -33.81
CA SER A 1021 6.37 -3.57 -33.50
C SER A 1021 6.02 -3.73 -32.03
N LYS A 1022 6.89 -4.36 -31.24
CA LYS A 1022 7.19 -3.81 -29.93
C LYS A 1022 7.55 -2.37 -30.30
N GLN A 1023 6.61 -1.45 -30.09
CA GLN A 1023 7.00 -0.19 -29.49
C GLN A 1023 8.04 -0.62 -28.47
N PRO A 1024 9.30 -0.15 -28.58
CA PRO A 1024 10.29 -0.60 -27.64
C PRO A 1024 9.59 -0.51 -26.29
N LYS A 1025 9.66 -1.58 -25.49
CA LYS A 1025 9.69 -1.29 -24.06
C LYS A 1025 10.90 -0.38 -24.00
N ILE A 1026 10.66 0.92 -24.16
CA ILE A 1026 11.66 1.91 -23.87
C ILE A 1026 11.70 1.74 -22.37
N GLU A 1027 12.53 0.79 -21.95
CA GLU A 1027 13.19 0.92 -20.69
C GLU A 1027 13.66 2.35 -20.69
N ASP A 1028 13.10 3.11 -19.77
CA ASP A 1028 13.44 4.50 -19.61
C ASP A 1028 14.91 4.54 -19.21
N ALA A 1029 15.78 4.52 -20.22
CA ALA A 1029 17.22 4.49 -20.03
C ALA A 1029 17.71 5.82 -19.45
N PHE A 1030 16.86 6.87 -19.49
CA PHE A 1030 17.05 8.11 -18.75
C PHE A 1030 16.69 7.97 -17.26
N ALA A 1031 15.94 6.93 -16.86
CA ALA A 1031 15.69 6.58 -15.46
C ALA A 1031 16.60 5.46 -14.92
N LYS A 1032 17.48 4.88 -15.75
CA LYS A 1032 18.54 3.97 -15.31
C LYS A 1032 19.79 4.77 -14.98
N GLU A 1033 20.22 4.65 -13.73
CA GLU A 1033 21.55 5.07 -13.28
C GLU A 1033 22.44 3.83 -13.15
N VAL A 1034 23.67 3.94 -13.63
CA VAL A 1034 24.66 2.88 -13.53
C VAL A 1034 25.51 3.12 -12.27
N SER A 1035 25.87 2.04 -11.57
CA SER A 1035 26.78 2.10 -10.43
C SER A 1035 28.15 2.69 -10.81
N LEU A 1036 28.83 3.31 -9.85
CA LEU A 1036 30.09 4.05 -10.07
C LEU A 1036 31.22 3.22 -10.70
N ASP A 1037 31.28 1.91 -10.42
CA ASP A 1037 32.23 0.97 -11.04
C ASP A 1037 32.05 0.83 -12.55
N LYS A 1038 30.90 1.26 -13.06
CA LYS A 1038 30.48 1.18 -14.46
C LYS A 1038 30.26 2.55 -15.08
N ALA A 1039 30.70 3.64 -14.44
CA ALA A 1039 30.56 5.00 -14.96
C ALA A 1039 31.44 5.26 -16.20
N LEU A 1040 31.02 6.18 -17.06
CA LEU A 1040 31.85 6.68 -18.15
C LEU A 1040 32.64 7.89 -17.68
N ASN A 1041 33.95 7.73 -17.56
CA ASN A 1041 34.84 8.84 -17.19
C ASN A 1041 35.39 9.51 -18.45
N MET A 1042 35.16 10.82 -18.52
CA MET A 1042 35.65 11.65 -19.61
C MET A 1042 36.97 12.33 -19.25
N ASP A 1043 37.75 12.69 -20.26
CA ASP A 1043 39.08 13.29 -20.09
C ASP A 1043 39.06 14.68 -19.43
N ASN A 1044 37.89 15.33 -19.41
CA ASN A 1044 37.69 16.59 -18.70
C ASN A 1044 37.29 16.39 -17.23
N GLY A 1045 37.32 15.16 -16.71
CA GLY A 1045 36.96 14.83 -15.33
C GLY A 1045 35.46 14.66 -15.10
N ALA A 1046 34.62 14.72 -16.15
CA ALA A 1046 33.20 14.46 -16.02
C ALA A 1046 32.95 12.95 -15.91
N THR A 1047 32.24 12.54 -14.86
CA THR A 1047 31.79 11.16 -14.66
C THR A 1047 30.31 11.09 -15.02
N ILE A 1048 29.97 10.17 -15.91
CA ILE A 1048 28.63 10.02 -16.46
C ILE A 1048 28.04 8.69 -15.95
N LEU A 1049 26.96 8.79 -15.19
CA LEU A 1049 26.22 7.69 -14.56
C LEU A 1049 24.85 7.46 -15.20
N SER A 1050 24.30 8.46 -15.90
CA SER A 1050 23.01 8.37 -16.59
C SER A 1050 23.03 8.97 -18.00
N LEU A 1051 22.01 8.66 -18.81
CA LEU A 1051 21.83 9.32 -20.12
C LEU A 1051 21.51 10.82 -20.00
N GLN A 1052 20.95 11.26 -18.87
CA GLN A 1052 20.67 12.69 -18.64
C GLN A 1052 21.98 13.46 -18.47
N GLU A 1053 22.88 12.94 -17.65
CA GLU A 1053 24.22 13.52 -17.46
C GLU A 1053 25.03 13.48 -18.75
N LEU A 1054 24.95 12.39 -19.52
CA LEU A 1054 25.58 12.29 -20.82
C LEU A 1054 25.15 13.42 -21.76
N LEU A 1055 23.84 13.68 -21.83
CA LEU A 1055 23.28 14.74 -22.67
C LEU A 1055 23.75 16.13 -22.22
N ASP A 1056 23.77 16.37 -20.90
CA ASP A 1056 24.17 17.66 -20.34
C ASP A 1056 25.67 17.92 -20.52
N VAL A 1057 26.51 16.90 -20.38
CA VAL A 1057 27.95 16.99 -20.67
C VAL A 1057 28.18 17.23 -22.17
N LEU A 1058 27.46 16.54 -23.06
CA LEU A 1058 27.62 16.74 -24.51
C LEU A 1058 27.24 18.17 -24.95
N LYS A 1059 26.25 18.80 -24.31
CA LYS A 1059 25.87 20.20 -24.59
C LYS A 1059 26.96 21.21 -24.24
N GLY A 1060 27.82 20.89 -23.28
CA GLY A 1060 28.94 21.73 -22.82
C GLY A 1060 30.33 21.28 -23.31
N ILE A 1061 30.44 20.18 -24.06
CA ILE A 1061 31.74 19.59 -24.41
C ILE A 1061 32.46 20.37 -25.52
N THR A 1062 33.77 20.55 -25.38
CA THR A 1062 34.59 21.13 -26.45
C THR A 1062 34.94 20.09 -27.52
N PRO A 1063 35.08 20.47 -28.81
CA PRO A 1063 35.40 19.53 -29.89
C PRO A 1063 36.69 18.73 -29.70
N LEU A 1064 37.66 19.29 -28.97
CA LEU A 1064 38.93 18.63 -28.63
C LEU A 1064 38.75 17.48 -27.64
N VAL A 1065 37.91 17.64 -26.61
CA VAL A 1065 37.62 16.58 -25.63
C VAL A 1065 36.73 15.51 -26.25
N PHE A 1066 35.73 15.91 -27.06
CA PHE A 1066 34.86 14.96 -27.77
C PHE A 1066 35.65 14.02 -28.69
N LYS A 1067 36.59 14.55 -29.48
CA LYS A 1067 37.40 13.76 -30.43
C LYS A 1067 38.32 12.72 -29.77
N LYS A 1068 38.62 12.86 -28.47
CA LYS A 1068 39.40 11.84 -27.73
C LYS A 1068 38.57 10.61 -27.37
N HIS A 1069 37.26 10.78 -27.22
CA HIS A 1069 36.30 9.72 -26.88
C HIS A 1069 35.54 9.20 -28.11
N VAL A 1070 35.45 10.01 -29.18
CA VAL A 1070 34.81 9.64 -30.46
C VAL A 1070 35.71 10.01 -31.64
N ASN A 1071 36.23 9.02 -32.35
CA ASN A 1071 37.03 9.19 -33.56
C ASN A 1071 36.76 8.04 -34.56
N GLU A 1072 37.59 7.89 -35.60
CA GLU A 1072 37.39 6.85 -36.63
C GLU A 1072 37.61 5.43 -36.08
N GLU A 1073 38.44 5.26 -35.04
CA GLU A 1073 38.81 3.97 -34.45
C GLU A 1073 37.93 3.57 -33.25
N LYS A 1074 37.41 4.54 -32.48
CA LYS A 1074 36.61 4.28 -31.28
C LYS A 1074 35.46 5.26 -31.05
N ASN A 1075 34.44 4.78 -30.35
CA ASN A 1075 33.31 5.57 -29.86
C ASN A 1075 32.95 5.10 -28.45
N ASP A 1076 33.65 5.65 -27.46
CA ASP A 1076 33.58 5.22 -26.06
C ASP A 1076 32.18 5.48 -25.47
N LEU A 1077 31.50 6.52 -25.96
CA LEU A 1077 30.15 6.90 -25.54
C LEU A 1077 29.09 5.89 -26.02
N ALA A 1078 29.11 5.51 -27.31
CA ALA A 1078 28.21 4.48 -27.83
C ALA A 1078 28.48 3.10 -27.19
N ASN A 1079 29.76 2.78 -26.96
CA ASN A 1079 30.17 1.53 -26.30
C ASN A 1079 29.68 1.45 -24.85
N TRP A 1080 29.73 2.56 -24.11
CA TRP A 1080 29.23 2.63 -22.75
C TRP A 1080 27.70 2.46 -22.68
N VAL A 1081 26.95 3.12 -23.58
CA VAL A 1081 25.49 2.93 -23.67
C VAL A 1081 25.14 1.47 -23.99
N LYS A 1082 25.92 0.81 -24.84
CA LYS A 1082 25.73 -0.61 -25.18
C LYS A 1082 26.00 -1.55 -24.01
N ARG A 1083 27.14 -1.37 -23.32
CA ARG A 1083 27.64 -2.33 -22.31
C ARG A 1083 27.05 -2.09 -20.92
N ASN A 1084 26.93 -0.82 -20.53
CA ASN A 1084 26.66 -0.44 -19.14
C ASN A 1084 25.17 -0.13 -18.93
N LEU A 1085 24.51 0.47 -19.93
CA LEU A 1085 23.05 0.71 -19.92
C LEU A 1085 22.24 -0.40 -20.62
N GLN A 1086 22.91 -1.39 -21.22
CA GLN A 1086 22.32 -2.52 -21.93
C GLN A 1086 21.34 -2.12 -23.05
N ASN A 1087 21.53 -0.93 -23.66
CA ASN A 1087 20.66 -0.40 -24.70
C ASN A 1087 21.32 -0.45 -26.08
N GLU A 1088 21.24 -1.62 -26.72
CA GLU A 1088 21.84 -1.84 -28.04
C GLU A 1088 21.23 -0.98 -29.15
N GLU A 1089 19.94 -0.63 -29.04
CA GLU A 1089 19.25 0.15 -30.08
C GLU A 1089 19.73 1.60 -30.10
N LEU A 1090 19.84 2.23 -28.93
CA LEU A 1090 20.38 3.59 -28.81
C LEU A 1090 21.87 3.64 -29.16
N ALA A 1091 22.65 2.64 -28.72
CA ALA A 1091 24.06 2.54 -29.06
C ALA A 1091 24.29 2.48 -30.58
N LYS A 1092 23.52 1.66 -31.33
CA LYS A 1092 23.60 1.58 -32.80
C LYS A 1092 23.30 2.91 -33.50
N LYS A 1093 22.45 3.78 -32.90
CA LYS A 1093 22.17 5.13 -33.41
C LYS A 1093 23.30 6.12 -33.10
N LEU A 1094 24.02 5.92 -31.98
CA LEU A 1094 25.16 6.75 -31.57
C LEU A 1094 26.50 6.35 -32.23
N GLU A 1095 26.67 5.07 -32.60
CA GLU A 1095 27.86 4.55 -33.29
C GLU A 1095 28.30 5.37 -34.52
N PRO A 1096 27.40 5.77 -35.46
CA PRO A 1096 27.77 6.56 -36.64
C PRO A 1096 27.98 8.06 -36.36
N CYS A 1097 27.64 8.56 -35.17
CA CYS A 1097 27.78 9.98 -34.85
C CYS A 1097 29.25 10.34 -34.59
N LYS A 1098 29.80 11.28 -35.36
CA LYS A 1098 31.20 11.75 -35.23
C LYS A 1098 31.33 13.20 -34.76
N ALA A 1099 30.21 13.88 -34.53
CA ALA A 1099 30.15 15.20 -33.91
C ALA A 1099 29.23 15.18 -32.68
N SER A 1100 29.53 16.02 -31.69
CA SER A 1100 28.73 16.12 -30.46
C SER A 1100 27.29 16.57 -30.75
N ALA A 1101 27.10 17.48 -31.71
CA ALA A 1101 25.78 17.95 -32.13
C ALA A 1101 24.87 16.83 -32.66
N ASP A 1102 25.44 15.87 -33.40
CA ASP A 1102 24.68 14.73 -33.93
C ASP A 1102 24.27 13.77 -32.80
N MET A 1103 25.17 13.52 -31.84
CA MET A 1103 24.86 12.69 -30.66
C MET A 1103 23.80 13.33 -29.77
N ILE A 1104 23.87 14.65 -29.55
CA ILE A 1104 22.85 15.40 -28.79
C ILE A 1104 21.48 15.22 -29.45
N LYS A 1105 21.41 15.39 -30.77
CA LYS A 1105 20.15 15.24 -31.51
C LYS A 1105 19.56 13.84 -31.37
N VAL A 1106 20.40 12.80 -31.48
CA VAL A 1106 19.96 11.40 -31.28
C VAL A 1106 19.45 11.14 -29.86
N LEU A 1107 20.11 11.71 -28.84
CA LEU A 1107 19.70 11.56 -27.44
C LEU A 1107 18.42 12.35 -27.11
N GLU A 1108 18.25 13.55 -27.67
CA GLU A 1108 17.03 14.35 -27.50
C GLU A 1108 15.82 13.74 -28.22
N ASP A 1109 16.00 13.24 -29.45
CA ASP A 1109 14.96 12.53 -30.18
C ASP A 1109 14.54 11.24 -29.43
N TYR A 1110 15.49 10.53 -28.83
CA TYR A 1110 15.21 9.38 -27.98
C TYR A 1110 14.43 9.78 -26.72
N LYS A 1111 14.86 10.84 -26.02
CA LYS A 1111 14.17 11.37 -24.82
C LYS A 1111 12.73 11.79 -25.11
N ALA A 1112 12.49 12.47 -26.23
CA ALA A 1112 11.16 12.88 -26.67
C ALA A 1112 10.27 11.67 -26.98
N THR A 1113 10.85 10.64 -27.61
CA THR A 1113 10.16 9.38 -27.91
C THR A 1113 9.74 8.65 -26.62
N VAL A 1114 10.61 8.61 -25.59
CA VAL A 1114 10.30 8.01 -24.28
C VAL A 1114 9.11 8.72 -23.60
N SER A 1115 9.10 10.06 -23.66
CA SER A 1115 8.04 10.89 -23.05
C SER A 1115 6.69 10.67 -23.73
N TYR A 1116 6.66 10.60 -25.08
CA TYR A 1116 5.43 10.34 -25.85
C TYR A 1116 4.76 9.02 -25.44
N PHE A 1117 5.52 7.94 -25.27
CA PHE A 1117 4.97 6.64 -24.86
C PHE A 1117 4.57 6.56 -23.38
N LYS A 1118 5.11 7.41 -22.49
CA LYS A 1118 4.65 7.53 -21.09
C LYS A 1118 3.26 8.15 -21.01
N ASP A 1119 2.95 9.11 -21.87
CA ASP A 1119 1.65 9.80 -21.88
C ASP A 1119 0.54 8.98 -22.56
N GLU A 1120 0.84 8.16 -23.57
CA GLU A 1120 -0.13 7.24 -24.19
C GLU A 1120 -0.61 6.14 -23.24
N LYS A 1121 0.22 5.67 -22.29
CA LYS A 1121 -0.16 4.66 -21.28
C LYS A 1121 -1.04 5.18 -20.13
N LYS A 1122 -1.11 6.51 -19.96
CA LYS A 1122 -1.97 7.17 -18.96
C LYS A 1122 -3.38 7.47 -19.47
N LYS A 1123 -3.59 7.41 -20.79
CA LYS A 1123 -4.91 7.48 -21.44
C LYS A 1123 -5.47 6.08 -21.59
#